data_AF-A0A7C4YHW9-F1
#
_entry.id   AF-A0A7C4YHW9-F1
#
_cell.length_a   1.000
_cell.length_b   1.000
_cell.length_c   1.000
_cell.angle_alpha   90.00
_cell.angle_beta   90.00
_cell.angle_gamma   90.00
#
_symmetry.space_group_name_H-M   'P 1'
#
loop_
_entity.id
_entity.type
_entity.pdbx_description
1 polymer ?
#
loop_
_entity_poly.entity_id
_entity_poly.type
_entity_poly.pdbx_seq_one_letter_code
_entity_poly.pdbx_strand_id
1 'polypeptide(L)'
;MDIKKEQIVHSIASFLPYSFISSKGRLKKDYEIFNSVLLFADISGFTAMSEKLATLGKEGSEEVNKIINRFFEPLINVIYKWDGDIYCFGGDAFLAFFPEENGKEKASRRGLNASLEIMKFVKSHTKVETKLGDFSIRVHIGLTKGNVYFQDLKNEFFLGGKVANYLMEIIDYAEPGEIVVSSEIKNELKDINFEKVKDVWKYTGSKKLLKTEEKIKKTLIEEIQNIENYIPEWLLKRIELKPYFDYKDGEHRKITIVFLHFSGIPYDENPENAKKLLQSYYEIVKETIEKYDGWISRLDVYKDSERILAVFGFPFAHEDDEKRAVLFTYEIFNRKELKNLNLRGGINSGSVFAAPVGSSLRREYTILGDAVNIAARFAAKAENRTIVVGENIFNKTFSIFDYEFLGEKEYKGKSEKIKTYKLYKKKEIEKKTLTKWISESERIVGREKEIEEIKNSLKISSGGKGRILCIAGEPGIGKSRLVQELIRLSLKEGFYILQGNCISYGSAFSYHPWIDILNDFFNLLPEDSVKTRMEKIKEKTAKVDKKLIDWLPVIGEVMGIPFPETSLTKYIDAKLRKQRVFDIIFDFIKFNAKDKPVALIIEDLHWADTASVELVNYIGRNIENLPIFFTLVYRPLKKKEEFLEKEWTKEIILKELPSEKSIELVENLLGIKDIPDELKKIIINKSQGNPFYIEELVKSLIEQGYIIEEKGWKFTGDFKSIEIPDTVEAVILSRIDRLKLEDRNVLQVASILGREFDEFLIKGIYPEQKTLKKSLSNLERLDLIKQEKGEGEYKYFFKHILTQEVAYGTLSFARKKELHCKVGSFLETELKDRKDEFVGLLSYHFYLGEDYDKSLLYSVEAGEKAKKVYANEEAIEFFTRAIDSYEKLEGSEKIKK
;
A
#
# COMPACT_ATOMS: atom_id res chain seq x y z
N MET A 1 28.22 17.62 -5.61
CA MET A 1 27.07 17.56 -6.53
C MET A 1 27.20 16.41 -7.53
N ASP A 2 28.43 16.00 -7.89
CA ASP A 2 28.67 14.98 -8.93
C ASP A 2 28.28 13.53 -8.57
N ILE A 3 28.48 13.08 -7.33
CA ILE A 3 28.21 11.68 -6.93
C ILE A 3 26.72 11.31 -7.07
N LYS A 4 25.79 12.18 -6.67
CA LYS A 4 24.35 11.90 -6.79
C LYS A 4 23.92 11.82 -8.26
N LYS A 5 24.49 12.69 -9.11
CA LYS A 5 24.22 12.69 -10.55
C LYS A 5 24.75 11.41 -11.21
N GLU A 6 25.94 10.98 -10.84
CA GLU A 6 26.55 9.72 -11.27
C GLU A 6 25.72 8.49 -10.87
N GLN A 7 25.22 8.47 -9.62
CA GLN A 7 24.32 7.42 -9.14
C GLN A 7 23.00 7.38 -9.92
N ILE A 8 22.41 8.54 -10.24
CA ILE A 8 21.19 8.64 -11.05
C ILE A 8 21.44 8.06 -12.44
N VAL A 9 22.53 8.47 -13.12
CA VAL A 9 22.86 7.99 -14.46
C VAL A 9 23.07 6.47 -14.47
N HIS A 10 23.81 5.92 -13.49
CA HIS A 10 23.98 4.48 -13.36
C HIS A 10 22.66 3.73 -13.11
N SER A 11 21.79 4.32 -12.30
CA SER A 11 20.47 3.73 -12.01
C SER A 11 19.60 3.68 -13.26
N ILE A 12 19.47 4.80 -13.98
CA ILE A 12 18.76 4.90 -15.26
C ILE A 12 19.33 3.87 -16.25
N ALA A 13 20.66 3.80 -16.37
CA ALA A 13 21.32 2.86 -17.26
C ALA A 13 21.01 1.39 -16.93
N SER A 14 20.85 1.05 -15.65
CA SER A 14 20.50 -0.31 -15.25
C SER A 14 19.11 -0.74 -15.75
N PHE A 15 18.22 0.20 -16.11
CA PHE A 15 16.90 -0.13 -16.65
C PHE A 15 16.88 -0.47 -18.14
N LEU A 16 18.00 -0.31 -18.85
CA LEU A 16 18.10 -0.52 -20.30
C LEU A 16 19.18 -1.57 -20.64
N PRO A 17 19.09 -2.25 -21.80
CA PRO A 17 20.14 -3.13 -22.29
C PRO A 17 21.46 -2.37 -22.47
N TYR A 18 22.59 -2.95 -22.06
CA TYR A 18 23.88 -2.25 -22.07
C TYR A 18 24.33 -1.87 -23.49
N SER A 19 24.14 -2.77 -24.46
CA SER A 19 24.51 -2.54 -25.87
C SER A 19 23.71 -1.42 -26.52
N PHE A 20 22.53 -1.11 -26.00
CA PHE A 20 21.73 0.04 -26.42
C PHE A 20 22.30 1.37 -25.89
N ILE A 21 22.93 1.33 -24.72
CA ILE A 21 23.50 2.50 -24.05
C ILE A 21 24.94 2.78 -24.52
N SER A 22 25.76 1.73 -24.68
CA SER A 22 27.21 1.84 -24.94
C SER A 22 27.59 2.01 -26.41
N SER A 23 26.62 2.03 -27.34
CA SER A 23 26.94 2.29 -28.74
C SER A 23 27.23 3.79 -28.90
N LYS A 24 28.39 4.12 -29.47
CA LYS A 24 28.69 5.46 -30.00
C LYS A 24 27.56 5.89 -30.94
N GLY A 25 26.59 6.63 -30.39
CA GLY A 25 25.33 7.00 -31.03
C GLY A 25 24.33 5.85 -31.04
N ARG A 26 23.07 6.19 -30.82
CA ARG A 26 21.85 5.43 -31.16
C ARG A 26 22.02 4.73 -32.52
N LEU A 27 21.22 3.70 -32.81
CA LEU A 27 21.17 3.04 -34.13
C LEU A 27 21.45 4.08 -35.24
N LYS A 28 22.36 3.79 -36.17
CA LYS A 28 22.72 4.78 -37.22
C LYS A 28 21.52 5.15 -38.10
N LYS A 29 20.45 4.36 -38.00
CA LYS A 29 19.16 4.46 -38.68
C LYS A 29 18.06 4.08 -37.68
N ASP A 30 16.82 4.47 -37.94
CA ASP A 30 15.69 4.13 -37.07
C ASP A 30 15.48 2.61 -36.84
N TYR A 31 16.07 1.74 -37.67
CA TYR A 31 16.15 0.29 -37.45
C TYR A 31 17.48 -0.28 -37.96
N GLU A 32 17.88 -1.44 -37.42
CA GLU A 32 19.02 -2.23 -37.87
C GLU A 32 18.64 -3.72 -37.96
N ILE A 33 19.34 -4.42 -38.85
CA ILE A 33 19.29 -5.88 -38.95
C ILE A 33 20.71 -6.38 -38.77
N PHE A 34 20.92 -7.25 -37.79
CA PHE A 34 22.23 -7.82 -37.50
C PHE A 34 22.13 -9.31 -37.20
N ASN A 35 23.21 -10.04 -37.48
CA ASN A 35 23.28 -11.45 -37.17
C ASN A 35 23.57 -11.63 -35.67
N SER A 36 22.79 -12.48 -35.00
CA SER A 36 22.88 -12.67 -33.55
C SER A 36 22.41 -14.07 -33.16
N VAL A 37 22.83 -14.50 -31.97
CA VAL A 37 22.20 -15.61 -31.28
C VAL A 37 21.26 -15.07 -30.20
N LEU A 38 19.99 -15.48 -30.25
CA LEU A 38 19.02 -15.20 -29.21
C LEU A 38 18.97 -16.36 -28.22
N LEU A 39 18.87 -16.04 -26.94
CA LEU A 39 18.79 -16.97 -25.82
C LEU A 39 17.55 -16.64 -25.00
N PHE A 40 16.65 -17.61 -24.85
CA PHE A 40 15.54 -17.50 -23.92
C PHE A 40 15.73 -18.52 -22.81
N ALA A 41 15.76 -18.06 -21.56
CA ALA A 41 15.88 -18.91 -20.39
C ALA A 41 14.61 -18.79 -19.55
N ASP A 42 13.88 -19.89 -19.42
CA ASP A 42 12.66 -19.99 -18.62
C ASP A 42 12.96 -20.80 -17.36
N ILE A 43 12.79 -20.15 -16.20
CA ILE A 43 13.04 -20.77 -14.91
C ILE A 43 11.77 -21.44 -14.39
N SER A 44 11.67 -22.74 -14.67
CA SER A 44 10.60 -23.61 -14.19
C SER A 44 10.58 -23.75 -12.66
N GLY A 45 9.38 -23.67 -12.08
CA GLY A 45 9.13 -23.84 -10.65
C GLY A 45 8.73 -22.54 -9.95
N PHE A 46 9.09 -21.38 -10.50
CA PHE A 46 8.69 -20.08 -9.97
C PHE A 46 7.19 -19.82 -10.07
N THR A 47 6.57 -20.13 -11.21
CA THR A 47 5.11 -20.00 -11.36
C THR A 47 4.34 -20.78 -10.29
N ALA A 48 4.68 -22.06 -10.06
CA ALA A 48 4.00 -22.89 -9.04
C ALA A 48 4.30 -22.40 -7.61
N MET A 49 5.53 -21.94 -7.35
CA MET A 49 5.89 -21.32 -6.07
C MET A 49 5.12 -20.03 -5.83
N SER A 50 5.00 -19.18 -6.84
CA SER A 50 4.26 -17.92 -6.78
C SER A 50 2.78 -18.14 -6.49
N GLU A 51 2.15 -19.13 -7.13
CA GLU A 51 0.76 -19.52 -6.84
C GLU A 51 0.57 -20.02 -5.41
N LYS A 52 1.50 -20.84 -4.89
CA LYS A 52 1.43 -21.34 -3.51
C LYS A 52 1.69 -20.22 -2.49
N LEU A 53 2.70 -19.39 -2.72
CA LEU A 53 3.00 -18.24 -1.86
C LEU A 53 1.91 -17.17 -1.91
N ALA A 54 1.18 -17.01 -3.01
CA ALA A 54 0.03 -16.11 -3.09
C ALA A 54 -1.06 -16.41 -2.04
N THR A 55 -1.11 -17.64 -1.48
CA THR A 55 -2.01 -17.98 -0.36
C THR A 55 -1.66 -17.26 0.95
N LEU A 56 -0.41 -16.80 1.11
CA LEU A 56 0.02 -15.92 2.22
C LEU A 56 -0.39 -14.45 2.00
N GLY A 57 -1.11 -14.14 0.92
CA GLY A 57 -1.49 -12.78 0.58
C GLY A 57 -0.29 -11.92 0.19
N LYS A 58 -0.24 -10.69 0.71
CA LYS A 58 0.77 -9.68 0.35
C LYS A 58 2.21 -10.14 0.63
N GLU A 59 2.46 -10.84 1.73
CA GLU A 59 3.82 -11.31 2.07
C GLU A 59 4.40 -12.28 1.04
N GLY A 60 3.55 -13.15 0.48
CA GLY A 60 3.98 -14.15 -0.49
C GLY A 60 4.55 -13.54 -1.78
N SER A 61 3.91 -12.50 -2.31
CA SER A 61 4.38 -11.83 -3.53
C SER A 61 5.72 -11.11 -3.33
N GLU A 62 5.99 -10.59 -2.12
CA GLU A 62 7.29 -9.99 -1.77
C GLU A 62 8.39 -11.06 -1.68
N GLU A 63 8.09 -12.21 -1.07
CA GLU A 63 9.00 -13.36 -0.98
C GLU A 63 9.37 -13.89 -2.37
N VAL A 64 8.40 -14.02 -3.27
CA VAL A 64 8.63 -14.39 -4.68
C VAL A 64 9.62 -13.42 -5.35
N ASN A 65 9.39 -12.12 -5.24
CA ASN A 65 10.28 -11.12 -5.86
C ASN A 65 11.71 -11.19 -5.30
N LYS A 66 11.85 -11.37 -3.99
CA LYS A 66 13.15 -11.55 -3.33
C LYS A 66 13.89 -12.78 -3.88
N ILE A 67 13.19 -13.89 -4.06
CA ILE A 67 13.77 -15.13 -4.60
C ILE A 67 14.14 -14.95 -6.08
N ILE A 68 13.25 -14.37 -6.91
CA ILE A 68 13.54 -14.10 -8.33
C ILE A 68 14.83 -13.28 -8.48
N ASN A 69 14.96 -12.19 -7.74
CA ASN A 69 16.14 -11.33 -7.83
C ASN A 69 17.43 -12.03 -7.39
N ARG A 70 17.36 -12.89 -6.36
CA ARG A 70 18.50 -13.72 -5.92
C ARG A 70 19.00 -14.67 -7.01
N PHE A 71 18.10 -15.17 -7.87
CA PHE A 71 18.48 -16.01 -9.00
C PHE A 71 18.94 -15.18 -10.19
N PHE A 72 18.24 -14.10 -10.54
CA PHE A 72 18.56 -13.31 -11.74
C PHE A 72 19.93 -12.64 -11.64
N GLU A 73 20.36 -12.14 -10.48
CA GLU A 73 21.65 -11.44 -10.35
C GLU A 73 22.85 -12.29 -10.85
N PRO A 74 23.06 -13.54 -10.41
CA PRO A 74 24.08 -14.42 -10.98
C PRO A 74 23.91 -14.72 -12.47
N LEU A 75 22.67 -14.89 -12.95
CA LEU A 75 22.43 -15.19 -14.37
C LEU A 75 22.76 -14.00 -15.27
N ILE A 76 22.45 -12.78 -14.83
CA ILE A 76 22.83 -11.53 -15.50
C ILE A 76 24.35 -11.45 -15.66
N ASN A 77 25.09 -11.77 -14.60
CA ASN A 77 26.56 -11.79 -14.65
C ASN A 77 27.09 -12.79 -15.68
N VAL A 78 26.49 -13.97 -15.80
CA VAL A 78 26.88 -14.98 -16.80
C VAL A 78 26.64 -14.47 -18.22
N ILE A 79 25.50 -13.85 -18.50
CA ILE A 79 25.21 -13.29 -19.83
C ILE A 79 26.27 -12.24 -20.20
N TYR A 80 26.56 -11.29 -19.30
CA TYR A 80 27.56 -10.26 -19.57
C TYR A 80 28.98 -10.78 -19.67
N LYS A 81 29.36 -11.79 -18.88
CA LYS A 81 30.65 -12.47 -18.96
C LYS A 81 30.91 -13.04 -20.35
N TRP A 82 29.88 -13.54 -21.01
CA TRP A 82 29.95 -14.10 -22.37
C TRP A 82 29.66 -13.07 -23.47
N ASP A 83 29.82 -11.78 -23.19
CA ASP A 83 29.58 -10.68 -24.12
C ASP A 83 28.15 -10.67 -24.70
N GLY A 84 27.19 -11.21 -23.97
CA GLY A 84 25.77 -11.07 -24.26
C GLY A 84 25.19 -9.79 -23.67
N ASP A 85 23.92 -9.56 -23.96
CA ASP A 85 23.12 -8.51 -23.35
C ASP A 85 21.69 -9.01 -23.11
N ILE A 86 21.00 -8.45 -22.12
CA ILE A 86 19.64 -8.83 -21.75
C ILE A 86 18.67 -7.82 -22.34
N TYR A 87 17.88 -8.29 -23.28
CA TYR A 87 16.84 -7.50 -23.94
C TYR A 87 15.72 -7.19 -22.96
N CYS A 88 15.07 -8.21 -22.40
CA CYS A 88 13.99 -8.01 -21.44
C CYS A 88 13.85 -9.18 -20.44
N PHE A 89 13.17 -8.90 -19.32
CA PHE A 89 12.70 -9.93 -18.40
C PHE A 89 11.24 -10.29 -18.72
N GLY A 90 10.74 -11.44 -18.27
CA GLY A 90 9.39 -11.91 -18.59
C GLY A 90 8.87 -12.82 -17.49
N GLY A 91 8.34 -12.25 -16.41
CA GLY A 91 7.95 -13.03 -15.24
C GLY A 91 9.17 -13.75 -14.64
N ASP A 92 9.20 -15.07 -14.76
CA ASP A 92 10.27 -15.98 -14.34
C ASP A 92 11.29 -16.32 -15.46
N ALA A 93 11.21 -15.65 -16.61
CA ALA A 93 12.12 -15.83 -17.74
C ALA A 93 12.87 -14.54 -18.13
N PHE A 94 13.87 -14.67 -18.99
CA PHE A 94 14.50 -13.52 -19.66
C PHE A 94 14.94 -13.86 -21.09
N LEU A 95 14.97 -12.84 -21.94
CA LEU A 95 15.48 -12.89 -23.31
C LEU A 95 16.81 -12.13 -23.39
N ALA A 96 17.84 -12.82 -23.85
CA ALA A 96 19.18 -12.28 -24.08
C ALA A 96 19.60 -12.45 -25.53
N PHE A 97 20.58 -11.66 -25.98
CA PHE A 97 21.13 -11.76 -27.32
C PHE A 97 22.65 -11.62 -27.33
N PHE A 98 23.27 -12.25 -28.32
CA PHE A 98 24.71 -12.32 -28.52
C PHE A 98 25.02 -11.91 -29.96
N PRO A 99 25.30 -10.62 -30.23
CA PRO A 99 25.54 -10.14 -31.59
C PRO A 99 26.82 -10.75 -32.16
N GLU A 100 26.85 -11.06 -33.46
CA GLU A 100 28.07 -11.53 -34.12
C GLU A 100 29.07 -10.37 -34.27
N GLU A 101 30.29 -10.55 -33.77
CA GLU A 101 31.32 -9.51 -33.75
C GLU A 101 32.66 -10.05 -34.27
N ASN A 102 33.30 -9.30 -35.16
CA ASN A 102 34.60 -9.67 -35.71
C ASN A 102 35.68 -9.71 -34.62
N GLY A 103 36.46 -10.79 -34.58
CA GLY A 103 37.56 -10.96 -33.63
C GLY A 103 37.17 -11.50 -32.26
N LYS A 104 35.87 -11.75 -32.00
CA LYS A 104 35.38 -12.48 -30.83
C LYS A 104 35.11 -13.95 -31.16
N GLU A 105 34.95 -14.76 -30.12
CA GLU A 105 34.41 -16.11 -30.29
C GLU A 105 32.98 -16.05 -30.84
N LYS A 106 32.65 -16.99 -31.73
CA LYS A 106 31.36 -17.03 -32.44
C LYS A 106 30.18 -16.89 -31.49
N ALA A 107 29.17 -16.12 -31.89
CA ALA A 107 27.98 -15.88 -31.08
C ALA A 107 27.30 -17.18 -30.60
N SER A 108 27.19 -18.21 -31.46
CA SER A 108 26.64 -19.52 -31.09
C SER A 108 27.37 -20.20 -29.94
N ARG A 109 28.70 -20.06 -29.92
CA ARG A 109 29.51 -20.66 -28.86
C ARG A 109 29.36 -19.91 -27.55
N ARG A 110 29.39 -18.57 -27.61
CA ARG A 110 29.20 -17.71 -26.43
C ARG A 110 27.82 -17.96 -25.80
N GLY A 111 26.77 -17.98 -26.63
CA GLY A 111 25.40 -18.30 -26.19
C GLY A 111 25.31 -19.68 -25.54
N LEU A 112 25.84 -20.74 -26.17
CA LEU A 112 25.84 -22.08 -25.59
C LEU A 112 26.61 -22.16 -24.27
N ASN A 113 27.78 -21.54 -24.18
CA ASN A 113 28.58 -21.56 -22.96
C ASN A 113 27.87 -20.81 -21.82
N ALA A 114 27.23 -19.67 -22.11
CA ALA A 114 26.38 -18.97 -21.16
C ALA A 114 25.24 -19.88 -20.68
N SER A 115 24.55 -20.58 -21.59
CA SER A 115 23.50 -21.55 -21.23
C SER A 115 24.01 -22.67 -20.32
N LEU A 116 25.21 -23.20 -20.56
CA LEU A 116 25.79 -24.25 -19.73
C LEU A 116 26.16 -23.74 -18.32
N GLU A 117 26.67 -22.52 -18.20
CA GLU A 117 26.95 -21.89 -16.90
C GLU A 117 25.66 -21.58 -16.12
N ILE A 118 24.64 -21.06 -16.79
CA ILE A 118 23.29 -20.86 -16.22
C ILE A 118 22.75 -22.20 -15.71
N MET A 119 22.81 -23.25 -16.53
CA MET A 119 22.34 -24.60 -16.17
C MET A 119 23.08 -25.14 -14.94
N LYS A 120 24.41 -24.96 -14.89
CA LYS A 120 25.24 -25.37 -13.76
C LYS A 120 24.86 -24.63 -12.47
N PHE A 121 24.66 -23.32 -12.55
CA PHE A 121 24.26 -22.49 -11.41
C PHE A 121 22.89 -22.90 -10.86
N VAL A 122 21.89 -23.07 -11.73
CA VAL A 122 20.54 -23.47 -11.30
C VAL A 122 20.54 -24.89 -10.73
N LYS A 123 21.32 -25.80 -11.31
CA LYS A 123 21.50 -27.17 -10.78
C LYS A 123 22.13 -27.20 -9.39
N SER A 124 22.99 -26.24 -9.03
CA SER A 124 23.54 -26.14 -7.67
C SER A 124 22.62 -25.42 -6.68
N HIS A 125 21.56 -24.77 -7.16
CA HIS A 125 20.59 -24.01 -6.35
C HIS A 125 19.15 -24.53 -6.56
N THR A 126 18.99 -25.82 -6.82
CA THR A 126 17.69 -26.41 -7.15
C THR A 126 16.68 -26.33 -6.01
N LYS A 127 17.11 -26.43 -4.75
CA LYS A 127 16.21 -26.34 -3.59
C LYS A 127 16.13 -24.91 -3.08
N VAL A 128 14.90 -24.37 -3.02
CA VAL A 128 14.59 -23.08 -2.41
C VAL A 128 13.68 -23.31 -1.22
N GLU A 129 14.16 -22.97 -0.04
CA GLU A 129 13.39 -23.02 1.21
C GLU A 129 12.56 -21.73 1.35
N THR A 130 11.29 -21.88 1.69
CA THR A 130 10.34 -20.78 1.90
C THR A 130 9.48 -21.04 3.14
N LYS A 131 8.67 -20.05 3.56
CA LYS A 131 7.70 -20.24 4.65
C LYS A 131 6.69 -21.39 4.41
N LEU A 132 6.39 -21.76 3.15
CA LEU A 132 5.44 -22.81 2.78
C LEU A 132 6.10 -24.14 2.35
N GLY A 133 7.38 -24.32 2.70
CA GLY A 133 8.18 -25.52 2.45
C GLY A 133 9.20 -25.35 1.31
N ASP A 134 9.75 -26.48 0.87
CA ASP A 134 10.79 -26.54 -0.15
C ASP A 134 10.21 -26.59 -1.56
N PHE A 135 10.81 -25.81 -2.46
CA PHE A 135 10.47 -25.79 -3.88
C PHE A 135 11.68 -26.15 -4.72
N SER A 136 11.45 -26.92 -5.80
CA SER A 136 12.48 -27.29 -6.76
C SER A 136 12.46 -26.34 -7.95
N ILE A 137 13.55 -25.61 -8.15
CA ILE A 137 13.77 -24.70 -9.28
C ILE A 137 14.66 -25.38 -10.33
N ARG A 138 14.24 -25.31 -11.60
CA ARG A 138 15.00 -25.77 -12.77
C ARG A 138 14.94 -24.70 -13.86
N VAL A 139 15.81 -24.81 -14.86
CA VAL A 139 15.81 -23.91 -16.02
C VAL A 139 15.83 -24.74 -17.30
N HIS A 140 15.12 -24.28 -18.32
CA HIS A 140 15.26 -24.79 -19.68
C HIS A 140 15.58 -23.61 -20.61
N ILE A 141 16.40 -23.87 -21.63
CA ILE A 141 17.01 -22.81 -22.42
C ILE A 141 16.88 -23.12 -23.91
N GLY A 142 16.41 -22.14 -24.68
CA GLY A 142 16.34 -22.17 -26.13
C GLY A 142 17.40 -21.25 -26.73
N LEU A 143 18.00 -21.66 -27.85
CA LEU A 143 18.93 -20.83 -28.63
C LEU A 143 18.58 -20.84 -30.11
N THR A 144 18.44 -19.66 -30.72
CA THR A 144 18.31 -19.53 -32.19
C THR A 144 19.37 -18.59 -32.74
N LYS A 145 19.82 -18.86 -33.98
CA LYS A 145 20.74 -17.99 -34.71
C LYS A 145 20.10 -17.47 -35.98
N GLY A 146 20.27 -16.18 -36.25
CA GLY A 146 19.93 -15.60 -37.55
C GLY A 146 19.97 -14.08 -37.53
N ASN A 147 19.30 -13.48 -38.50
CA ASN A 147 19.16 -12.03 -38.59
C ASN A 147 18.05 -11.56 -37.64
N VAL A 148 18.40 -10.65 -36.75
CA VAL A 148 17.49 -10.06 -35.76
C VAL A 148 17.13 -8.66 -36.21
N TYR A 149 15.83 -8.35 -36.21
CA TYR A 149 15.32 -7.01 -36.46
C TYR A 149 15.31 -6.22 -35.16
N PHE A 150 15.92 -5.04 -35.15
CA PHE A 150 15.91 -4.13 -34.00
C PHE A 150 15.50 -2.73 -34.44
N GLN A 151 14.53 -2.12 -33.76
CA GLN A 151 14.02 -0.79 -34.08
C GLN A 151 13.97 0.10 -32.84
N ASP A 152 14.41 1.35 -33.02
CA ASP A 152 14.28 2.44 -32.04
C ASP A 152 12.95 3.17 -32.29
N LEU A 153 12.07 3.19 -31.28
CA LEU A 153 10.76 3.85 -31.31
C LEU A 153 10.79 5.20 -30.56
N LYS A 154 11.98 5.77 -30.35
CA LYS A 154 12.34 7.03 -29.65
C LYS A 154 12.18 7.02 -28.13
N ASN A 155 11.16 6.34 -27.64
CA ASN A 155 10.85 6.20 -26.21
C ASN A 155 10.76 4.74 -25.75
N GLU A 156 10.95 3.82 -26.68
CA GLU A 156 10.93 2.37 -26.47
C GLU A 156 11.76 1.73 -27.58
N PHE A 157 12.13 0.46 -27.41
CA PHE A 157 12.87 -0.29 -28.43
C PHE A 157 12.28 -1.69 -28.62
N PHE A 158 12.35 -2.19 -29.85
CA PHE A 158 11.77 -3.48 -30.21
C PHE A 158 12.81 -4.40 -30.85
N LEU A 159 12.89 -5.64 -30.35
CA LEU A 159 13.66 -6.73 -30.93
C LEU A 159 12.71 -7.82 -31.39
N GLY A 160 12.75 -8.18 -32.68
CA GLY A 160 11.86 -9.18 -33.25
C GLY A 160 12.33 -9.79 -34.57
N GLY A 161 11.35 -10.27 -35.35
CA GLY A 161 11.57 -11.01 -36.60
C GLY A 161 11.50 -12.53 -36.42
N LYS A 162 11.60 -13.27 -37.54
CA LYS A 162 11.44 -14.74 -37.57
C LYS A 162 12.33 -15.49 -36.58
N VAL A 163 13.56 -15.01 -36.35
CA VAL A 163 14.51 -15.66 -35.42
C VAL A 163 14.01 -15.60 -33.97
N ALA A 164 13.37 -14.49 -33.57
CA ALA A 164 12.81 -14.29 -32.24
C ALA A 164 11.52 -15.09 -32.06
N ASN A 165 10.65 -15.10 -33.07
CA ASN A 165 9.41 -15.88 -33.04
C ASN A 165 9.71 -17.39 -33.01
N TYR A 166 10.68 -17.84 -33.82
CA TYR A 166 11.14 -19.23 -33.80
C TYR A 166 11.78 -19.62 -32.46
N LEU A 167 12.47 -18.70 -31.77
CA LEU A 167 12.98 -18.98 -30.42
C LEU A 167 11.86 -19.34 -29.44
N MET A 168 10.76 -18.59 -29.50
CA MET A 168 9.58 -18.81 -28.67
C MET A 168 8.83 -20.10 -29.04
N GLU A 169 9.03 -20.63 -30.25
CA GLU A 169 8.51 -21.94 -30.66
C GLU A 169 9.41 -23.08 -30.19
N ILE A 170 10.74 -22.95 -30.31
CA ILE A 170 11.63 -24.07 -29.98
C ILE A 170 11.71 -24.36 -28.48
N ILE A 171 11.51 -23.34 -27.63
CA ILE A 171 11.59 -23.50 -26.18
C ILE A 171 10.52 -24.47 -25.64
N ASP A 172 9.35 -24.54 -26.29
CA ASP A 172 8.27 -25.46 -25.94
C ASP A 172 8.68 -26.95 -26.10
N TYR A 173 9.78 -27.25 -26.78
CA TYR A 173 10.34 -28.61 -26.91
C TYR A 173 11.41 -28.95 -25.86
N ALA A 174 11.82 -28.00 -25.01
CA ALA A 174 12.82 -28.26 -23.97
C ALA A 174 12.15 -28.65 -22.65
N GLU A 175 12.60 -29.75 -22.04
CA GLU A 175 12.19 -30.08 -20.68
C GLU A 175 13.04 -29.34 -19.63
N PRO A 176 12.55 -29.15 -18.38
CA PRO A 176 13.33 -28.52 -17.32
C PRO A 176 14.68 -29.22 -17.08
N GLY A 177 15.79 -28.51 -17.35
CA GLY A 177 17.15 -29.03 -17.31
C GLY A 177 17.79 -29.25 -18.68
N GLU A 178 17.06 -29.00 -19.78
CA GLU A 178 17.54 -29.19 -21.14
C GLU A 178 17.89 -27.87 -21.86
N ILE A 179 18.72 -28.00 -22.89
CA ILE A 179 19.07 -26.91 -23.82
C ILE A 179 18.71 -27.38 -25.23
N VAL A 180 17.88 -26.60 -25.93
CA VAL A 180 17.49 -26.84 -27.33
C VAL A 180 18.02 -25.71 -28.21
N VAL A 181 18.44 -26.06 -29.41
CA VAL A 181 19.04 -25.11 -30.36
C VAL A 181 18.47 -25.25 -31.77
N SER A 182 18.54 -24.17 -32.54
CA SER A 182 18.20 -24.18 -33.96
C SER A 182 19.20 -24.95 -34.82
N SER A 183 18.79 -25.30 -36.04
CA SER A 183 19.64 -26.04 -36.98
C SER A 183 20.91 -25.26 -37.37
N GLU A 184 20.83 -23.93 -37.42
CA GLU A 184 21.95 -23.03 -37.71
C GLU A 184 23.06 -23.18 -36.66
N ILE A 185 22.69 -23.17 -35.37
CA ILE A 185 23.64 -23.34 -34.26
C ILE A 185 24.25 -24.73 -34.29
N LYS A 186 23.42 -25.78 -34.45
CA LYS A 186 23.91 -27.16 -34.54
C LYS A 186 24.88 -27.35 -35.70
N ASN A 187 24.62 -26.73 -36.85
CA ASN A 187 25.48 -26.84 -38.03
C ASN A 187 26.80 -26.06 -37.87
N GLU A 188 26.78 -24.98 -37.09
CA GLU A 188 27.97 -24.18 -36.79
C GLU A 188 28.87 -24.83 -35.73
N LEU A 189 28.30 -25.46 -34.70
CA LEU A 189 29.02 -26.05 -33.57
C LEU A 189 29.28 -27.56 -33.77
N LYS A 190 30.14 -27.90 -34.74
CA LYS A 190 30.42 -29.29 -35.15
C LYS A 190 31.11 -30.17 -34.10
N ASP A 191 31.71 -29.57 -33.08
CA ASP A 191 32.42 -30.22 -31.97
C ASP A 191 31.50 -30.54 -30.78
N ILE A 192 30.23 -30.13 -30.84
CA ILE A 192 29.21 -30.40 -29.83
C ILE A 192 28.28 -31.51 -30.31
N ASN A 193 27.88 -32.39 -29.39
CA ASN A 193 26.94 -33.44 -29.68
C ASN A 193 25.51 -32.93 -29.46
N PHE A 194 24.69 -33.09 -30.49
CA PHE A 194 23.26 -32.79 -30.45
C PHE A 194 22.44 -34.01 -30.86
N GLU A 195 21.29 -34.17 -30.22
CA GLU A 195 20.27 -35.16 -30.57
C GLU A 195 19.09 -34.44 -31.23
N LYS A 196 18.54 -35.00 -32.32
CA LYS A 196 17.38 -34.41 -32.99
C LYS A 196 16.11 -34.72 -32.19
N VAL A 197 15.36 -33.69 -31.79
CA VAL A 197 14.06 -33.81 -31.11
C VAL A 197 13.03 -33.08 -31.97
N LYS A 198 12.18 -33.84 -32.68
CA LYS A 198 11.27 -33.31 -33.71
C LYS A 198 12.03 -32.44 -34.72
N ASP A 199 11.78 -31.12 -34.72
CA ASP A 199 12.39 -30.15 -35.65
C ASP A 199 13.54 -29.33 -35.02
N VAL A 200 13.91 -29.63 -33.78
CA VAL A 200 14.95 -28.91 -33.02
C VAL A 200 16.10 -29.85 -32.59
N TRP A 201 17.18 -29.29 -32.06
CA TRP A 201 18.37 -30.03 -31.67
C TRP A 201 18.66 -29.87 -30.18
N LYS A 202 18.59 -30.96 -29.42
CA LYS A 202 18.90 -31.00 -27.99
C LYS A 202 20.39 -31.19 -27.74
N TYR A 203 20.98 -30.39 -26.88
CA TYR A 203 22.36 -30.57 -26.43
C TYR A 203 22.51 -31.85 -25.59
N THR A 204 23.50 -32.69 -25.91
CA THR A 204 23.78 -33.95 -25.16
C THR A 204 25.19 -34.04 -24.60
N GLY A 205 26.08 -33.12 -24.95
CA GLY A 205 27.44 -33.07 -24.40
C GLY A 205 28.43 -32.38 -25.33
N SER A 206 29.63 -32.11 -24.81
CA SER A 206 30.75 -31.54 -25.57
C SER A 206 31.96 -32.46 -25.51
N LYS A 207 32.77 -32.50 -26.57
CA LYS A 207 34.09 -33.15 -26.56
C LYS A 207 35.18 -32.30 -25.88
N LYS A 208 34.94 -31.02 -25.59
CA LYS A 208 35.81 -30.10 -24.83
C LYS A 208 35.00 -29.06 -24.06
N LEU A 209 35.26 -28.93 -22.76
CA LEU A 209 34.85 -27.75 -21.97
C LEU A 209 35.92 -26.67 -22.14
N LEU A 210 35.55 -25.49 -22.65
CA LEU A 210 36.48 -24.36 -22.79
C LEU A 210 36.39 -23.44 -21.57
N LYS A 211 37.57 -23.00 -21.12
CA LYS A 211 37.75 -21.96 -20.10
C LYS A 211 37.73 -20.59 -20.77
N THR A 212 37.14 -19.62 -20.11
CA THR A 212 37.25 -18.19 -20.41
C THR A 212 37.84 -17.46 -19.22
N GLU A 213 38.56 -16.37 -19.50
CA GLU A 213 38.93 -15.37 -18.51
C GLU A 213 37.73 -14.47 -18.20
N GLU A 214 37.51 -14.15 -16.94
CA GLU A 214 36.48 -13.20 -16.52
C GLU A 214 36.82 -11.80 -17.05
N LYS A 215 35.99 -11.28 -17.96
CA LYS A 215 36.00 -9.87 -18.32
C LYS A 215 34.74 -9.22 -17.77
N ILE A 216 34.88 -8.53 -16.64
CA ILE A 216 33.82 -7.67 -16.11
C ILE A 216 33.78 -6.40 -16.96
N LYS A 217 32.70 -6.18 -17.73
CA LYS A 217 32.46 -4.90 -18.39
C LYS A 217 32.25 -3.83 -17.31
N LYS A 218 33.16 -2.85 -17.21
CA LYS A 218 32.94 -1.64 -16.43
C LYS A 218 32.24 -0.61 -17.30
N THR A 219 31.08 -0.14 -16.85
CA THR A 219 30.31 0.92 -17.49
C THR A 219 31.04 2.26 -17.32
N LEU A 220 31.46 2.92 -18.41
CA LEU A 220 32.00 4.27 -18.38
C LEU A 220 30.84 5.28 -18.45
N ILE A 221 30.69 6.11 -17.41
CA ILE A 221 29.61 7.11 -17.28
C ILE A 221 29.61 8.13 -18.43
N GLU A 222 30.78 8.41 -19.01
CA GLU A 222 30.95 9.38 -20.11
C GLU A 222 30.24 8.97 -21.41
N GLU A 223 29.88 7.69 -21.57
CA GLU A 223 29.22 7.16 -22.76
C GLU A 223 27.67 7.24 -22.68
N ILE A 224 27.11 7.60 -21.52
CA ILE A 224 25.66 7.53 -21.25
C ILE A 224 25.04 8.93 -21.37
N GLN A 225 24.42 9.25 -22.51
CA GLN A 225 23.72 10.52 -22.72
C GLN A 225 22.37 10.33 -23.40
N ASN A 226 21.36 11.12 -23.00
CA ASN A 226 20.03 11.19 -23.62
C ASN A 226 19.28 9.85 -23.63
N ILE A 227 19.31 9.12 -22.51
CA ILE A 227 18.60 7.84 -22.31
C ILE A 227 17.36 7.99 -21.41
N GLU A 228 17.15 9.18 -20.85
CA GLU A 228 16.04 9.51 -19.95
C GLU A 228 14.67 9.31 -20.62
N ASN A 229 14.58 9.51 -21.94
CA ASN A 229 13.34 9.36 -22.72
C ASN A 229 12.84 7.91 -22.84
N TYR A 230 13.69 6.92 -22.54
CA TYR A 230 13.32 5.50 -22.52
C TYR A 230 12.86 5.04 -21.13
N ILE A 231 12.96 5.93 -20.13
CA ILE A 231 12.48 5.68 -18.78
C ILE A 231 11.17 6.44 -18.61
N PRO A 232 10.07 5.78 -18.18
CA PRO A 232 8.83 6.46 -17.86
C PRO A 232 9.04 7.59 -16.84
N GLU A 233 8.36 8.73 -17.02
CA GLU A 233 8.54 9.93 -16.18
C GLU A 233 8.39 9.63 -14.67
N TRP A 234 7.43 8.76 -14.31
CA TRP A 234 7.21 8.35 -12.92
C TRP A 234 8.41 7.61 -12.34
N LEU A 235 9.09 6.77 -13.14
CA LEU A 235 10.26 6.01 -12.73
C LEU A 235 11.49 6.92 -12.67
N LEU A 236 11.63 7.86 -13.61
CA LEU A 236 12.67 8.89 -13.59
C LEU A 236 12.60 9.69 -12.27
N LYS A 237 11.42 10.23 -11.93
CA LYS A 237 11.20 10.94 -10.66
C LYS A 237 11.55 10.08 -9.44
N ARG A 238 11.22 8.78 -9.49
CA ARG A 238 11.56 7.84 -8.41
C ARG A 238 13.07 7.62 -8.30
N ILE A 239 13.78 7.51 -9.42
CA ILE A 239 15.25 7.41 -9.46
C ILE A 239 15.91 8.69 -8.93
N GLU A 240 15.42 9.87 -9.31
CA GLU A 240 15.95 11.16 -8.83
C GLU A 240 15.81 11.32 -7.31
N LEU A 241 14.72 10.81 -6.75
CA LEU A 241 14.48 10.76 -5.30
C LEU A 241 15.36 9.70 -4.62
N LYS A 242 15.41 8.48 -5.17
CA LYS A 242 16.17 7.34 -4.64
C LYS A 242 16.85 6.57 -5.79
N PRO A 243 18.14 6.82 -6.06
CA PRO A 243 18.85 6.17 -7.17
C PRO A 243 19.11 4.67 -6.97
N TYR A 244 18.97 4.17 -5.74
CA TYR A 244 19.20 2.78 -5.40
C TYR A 244 17.88 2.04 -5.28
N PHE A 245 17.70 1.03 -6.13
CA PHE A 245 16.55 0.13 -6.10
C PHE A 245 16.99 -1.25 -5.61
N ASP A 246 16.19 -1.86 -4.75
CA ASP A 246 16.30 -3.27 -4.40
C ASP A 246 14.90 -3.93 -4.36
N TYR A 247 14.84 -5.21 -3.97
CA TYR A 247 13.58 -5.95 -3.92
C TYR A 247 12.53 -5.36 -2.96
N LYS A 248 12.92 -4.47 -2.04
CA LYS A 248 12.04 -3.79 -1.06
C LYS A 248 11.34 -2.57 -1.65
N ASP A 249 11.79 -2.09 -2.80
CA ASP A 249 11.18 -0.96 -3.51
C ASP A 249 9.93 -1.38 -4.31
N GLY A 250 9.36 -2.55 -4.05
CA GLY A 250 8.08 -2.94 -4.62
C GLY A 250 6.87 -2.44 -3.83
N GLU A 251 5.72 -2.42 -4.49
CA GLU A 251 4.45 -2.01 -3.89
C GLU A 251 3.29 -2.92 -4.29
N HIS A 252 2.37 -3.16 -3.35
CA HIS A 252 1.15 -3.91 -3.60
C HIS A 252 0.10 -3.02 -4.22
N ARG A 253 -0.38 -3.41 -5.39
CA ARG A 253 -1.39 -2.67 -6.13
C ARG A 253 -2.51 -3.60 -6.57
N LYS A 254 -3.72 -3.06 -6.65
CA LYS A 254 -4.77 -3.67 -7.45
C LYS A 254 -4.75 -2.96 -8.78
N ILE A 255 -4.51 -3.71 -9.85
CA ILE A 255 -4.38 -3.14 -11.20
C ILE A 255 -5.29 -3.87 -12.17
N THR A 256 -5.49 -3.26 -13.33
CA THR A 256 -6.03 -3.90 -14.52
C THR A 256 -4.92 -4.09 -15.55
N ILE A 257 -4.76 -5.33 -16.01
CA ILE A 257 -3.76 -5.74 -16.98
C ILE A 257 -4.41 -5.91 -18.34
N VAL A 258 -3.79 -5.36 -19.38
CA VAL A 258 -4.13 -5.61 -20.77
C VAL A 258 -2.92 -6.23 -21.47
N PHE A 259 -3.10 -7.43 -22.03
CA PHE A 259 -2.20 -7.97 -23.03
C PHE A 259 -2.80 -7.74 -24.42
N LEU A 260 -2.07 -6.98 -25.25
CA LEU A 260 -2.38 -6.75 -26.66
C LEU A 260 -1.40 -7.54 -27.51
N HIS A 261 -1.81 -8.67 -28.07
CA HIS A 261 -1.01 -9.36 -29.07
C HIS A 261 -1.31 -8.79 -30.45
N PHE A 262 -0.28 -8.64 -31.27
CA PHE A 262 -0.41 -8.21 -32.65
C PHE A 262 0.48 -9.05 -33.57
N SER A 263 0.11 -9.17 -34.84
CA SER A 263 0.95 -9.81 -35.87
C SER A 263 0.59 -9.30 -37.27
N GLY A 264 1.46 -9.61 -38.25
CA GLY A 264 1.32 -9.17 -39.64
C GLY A 264 2.29 -8.06 -40.06
N ILE A 265 3.31 -7.77 -39.23
CA ILE A 265 4.39 -6.84 -39.58
C ILE A 265 5.49 -7.62 -40.33
N PRO A 266 5.89 -7.19 -41.54
CA PRO A 266 6.80 -7.97 -42.41
C PRO A 266 8.28 -7.69 -42.11
N TYR A 267 8.74 -7.99 -40.89
CA TYR A 267 10.10 -7.68 -40.43
C TYR A 267 11.19 -8.20 -41.36
N ASP A 268 11.03 -9.43 -41.85
CA ASP A 268 12.02 -10.13 -42.66
C ASP A 268 11.82 -9.90 -44.17
N GLU A 269 10.58 -9.76 -44.64
CA GLU A 269 10.27 -9.59 -46.07
C GLU A 269 10.44 -8.14 -46.54
N ASN A 270 10.05 -7.17 -45.71
CA ASN A 270 10.12 -5.75 -46.04
C ASN A 270 10.40 -4.90 -44.79
N PRO A 271 11.67 -4.85 -44.34
CA PRO A 271 12.08 -4.14 -43.14
C PRO A 271 11.71 -2.65 -43.10
N GLU A 272 11.70 -1.98 -44.27
CA GLU A 272 11.35 -0.56 -44.37
C GLU A 272 9.84 -0.34 -44.16
N ASN A 273 9.01 -1.25 -44.67
CA ASN A 273 7.58 -1.24 -44.39
C ASN A 273 7.30 -1.65 -42.94
N ALA A 274 8.02 -2.65 -42.42
CA ALA A 274 7.92 -3.08 -41.03
C ALA A 274 8.20 -1.93 -40.06
N LYS A 275 9.26 -1.16 -40.31
CA LYS A 275 9.61 0.06 -39.57
C LYS A 275 8.42 1.01 -39.48
N LYS A 276 7.82 1.34 -40.62
CA LYS A 276 6.69 2.28 -40.70
C LYS A 276 5.45 1.76 -39.97
N LEU A 277 5.13 0.47 -40.16
CA LEU A 277 3.97 -0.15 -39.54
C LEU A 277 4.12 -0.27 -38.01
N LEU A 278 5.28 -0.70 -37.52
CA LEU A 278 5.53 -0.80 -36.08
C LEU A 278 5.55 0.58 -35.42
N GLN A 279 6.20 1.57 -36.05
CA GLN A 279 6.18 2.95 -35.55
C GLN A 279 4.76 3.49 -35.45
N SER A 280 3.96 3.32 -36.52
CA SER A 280 2.57 3.78 -36.54
C SER A 280 1.71 3.06 -35.51
N TYR A 281 1.87 1.74 -35.36
CA TYR A 281 1.17 0.97 -34.34
C TYR A 281 1.52 1.45 -32.93
N TYR A 282 2.81 1.58 -32.62
CA TYR A 282 3.28 2.02 -31.31
C TYR A 282 2.81 3.44 -30.97
N GLU A 283 2.86 4.38 -31.93
CA GLU A 283 2.37 5.75 -31.75
C GLU A 283 0.86 5.78 -31.45
N ILE A 284 0.06 4.97 -32.16
CA ILE A 284 -1.38 4.86 -31.88
C ILE A 284 -1.64 4.28 -30.49
N VAL A 285 -0.90 3.23 -30.10
CA VAL A 285 -1.03 2.62 -28.77
C VAL A 285 -0.64 3.61 -27.68
N LYS A 286 0.46 4.34 -27.87
CA LYS A 286 0.96 5.35 -26.94
C LYS A 286 0.00 6.53 -26.81
N GLU A 287 -0.50 7.09 -27.90
CA GLU A 287 -1.50 8.16 -27.88
C GLU A 287 -2.77 7.72 -27.12
N THR A 288 -3.23 6.50 -27.39
CA THR A 288 -4.46 5.98 -26.78
C THR A 288 -4.25 5.65 -25.30
N ILE A 289 -3.09 5.12 -24.90
CA ILE A 289 -2.86 4.76 -23.49
C ILE A 289 -2.69 6.01 -22.61
N GLU A 290 -2.03 7.06 -23.13
CA GLU A 290 -1.89 8.35 -22.46
C GLU A 290 -3.26 9.01 -22.23
N LYS A 291 -4.17 8.92 -23.21
CA LYS A 291 -5.56 9.39 -23.10
C LYS A 291 -6.33 8.74 -21.94
N TYR A 292 -5.99 7.51 -21.58
CA TYR A 292 -6.67 6.74 -20.52
C TYR A 292 -5.85 6.64 -19.22
N ASP A 293 -4.76 7.39 -19.10
CA ASP A 293 -3.80 7.39 -17.98
C ASP A 293 -3.22 5.98 -17.65
N GLY A 294 -3.05 5.14 -18.67
CA GLY A 294 -2.39 3.84 -18.52
C GLY A 294 -0.87 3.92 -18.74
N TRP A 295 -0.18 2.82 -18.42
CA TRP A 295 1.27 2.67 -18.60
C TRP A 295 1.59 1.46 -19.48
N ILE A 296 2.44 1.64 -20.50
CA ILE A 296 3.02 0.54 -21.27
C ILE A 296 4.18 0.00 -20.45
N SER A 297 3.99 -1.18 -19.85
CA SER A 297 5.03 -1.83 -19.05
C SER A 297 6.08 -2.51 -19.91
N ARG A 298 5.68 -3.06 -21.08
CA ARG A 298 6.60 -3.77 -21.97
C ARG A 298 6.04 -3.90 -23.38
N LEU A 299 6.95 -3.93 -24.35
CA LEU A 299 6.75 -4.42 -25.71
C LEU A 299 7.76 -5.55 -25.97
N ASP A 300 7.30 -6.77 -26.26
CA ASP A 300 8.16 -7.94 -26.49
C ASP A 300 7.56 -8.93 -27.50
N VAL A 301 8.27 -10.05 -27.72
CA VAL A 301 7.84 -11.14 -28.63
C VAL A 301 7.18 -12.28 -27.85
N TYR A 302 6.19 -12.93 -28.46
CA TYR A 302 5.51 -14.10 -27.90
C TYR A 302 4.98 -15.04 -28.98
N LYS A 303 5.60 -16.22 -29.10
CA LYS A 303 5.21 -17.26 -30.05
C LYS A 303 5.00 -16.70 -31.47
N ASP A 304 3.79 -16.86 -32.00
CA ASP A 304 3.32 -16.46 -33.33
C ASP A 304 2.92 -14.97 -33.42
N SER A 305 3.27 -14.16 -32.43
CA SER A 305 2.89 -12.75 -32.34
C SER A 305 3.87 -11.91 -31.55
N GLU A 306 3.77 -10.61 -31.71
CA GLU A 306 4.35 -9.62 -30.82
C GLU A 306 3.30 -9.22 -29.78
N ARG A 307 3.70 -8.66 -28.63
CA ARG A 307 2.73 -8.22 -27.61
C ARG A 307 3.15 -6.97 -26.86
N ILE A 308 2.13 -6.21 -26.46
CA ILE A 308 2.24 -5.10 -25.50
C ILE A 308 1.57 -5.51 -24.19
N LEU A 309 2.28 -5.28 -23.09
CA LEU A 309 1.74 -5.31 -21.73
C LEU A 309 1.41 -3.88 -21.31
N ALA A 310 0.12 -3.57 -21.24
CA ALA A 310 -0.40 -2.30 -20.75
C ALA A 310 -1.06 -2.47 -19.38
N VAL A 311 -0.94 -1.45 -18.54
CA VAL A 311 -1.35 -1.49 -17.14
C VAL A 311 -2.16 -0.24 -16.79
N PHE A 312 -3.25 -0.43 -16.06
CA PHE A 312 -4.08 0.62 -15.47
C PHE A 312 -4.16 0.37 -13.96
N GLY A 313 -4.14 1.40 -13.13
CA GLY A 313 -3.97 1.23 -11.67
C GLY A 313 -2.54 1.38 -11.17
N PHE A 314 -1.58 1.60 -12.09
CA PHE A 314 -0.18 1.85 -11.76
C PHE A 314 0.52 2.64 -12.88
N PRO A 315 1.33 3.68 -12.59
CA PRO A 315 1.68 4.21 -11.26
C PRO A 315 0.56 5.02 -10.59
N PHE A 316 -0.46 5.41 -11.37
CA PHE A 316 -1.65 6.11 -10.90
C PHE A 316 -2.83 5.14 -10.93
N ALA A 317 -3.69 5.22 -9.91
CA ALA A 317 -4.89 4.40 -9.85
C ALA A 317 -6.13 5.27 -9.93
N HIS A 318 -7.14 4.73 -10.60
CA HIS A 318 -8.42 5.35 -10.84
C HIS A 318 -9.54 4.36 -10.45
N GLU A 319 -10.67 4.87 -9.99
CA GLU A 319 -11.83 4.00 -9.65
C GLU A 319 -12.27 3.14 -10.83
N ASP A 320 -12.09 3.68 -12.04
CA ASP A 320 -12.57 3.11 -13.28
C ASP A 320 -11.45 2.50 -14.13
N ASP A 321 -10.35 2.03 -13.53
CA ASP A 321 -9.22 1.41 -14.24
C ASP A 321 -9.65 0.21 -15.11
N GLU A 322 -10.60 -0.61 -14.65
CA GLU A 322 -11.16 -1.69 -15.48
C GLU A 322 -11.86 -1.16 -16.73
N LYS A 323 -12.64 -0.08 -16.59
CA LYS A 323 -13.32 0.58 -17.70
C LYS A 323 -12.32 1.26 -18.63
N ARG A 324 -11.30 1.95 -18.10
CA ARG A 324 -10.22 2.60 -18.87
C ARG A 324 -9.47 1.57 -19.70
N ALA A 325 -9.11 0.43 -19.11
CA ALA A 325 -8.45 -0.67 -19.79
C ALA A 325 -9.30 -1.23 -20.95
N VAL A 326 -10.60 -1.46 -20.72
CA VAL A 326 -11.51 -1.94 -21.77
C VAL A 326 -11.71 -0.87 -22.86
N LEU A 327 -11.87 0.40 -22.51
CA LEU A 327 -11.99 1.52 -23.46
C LEU A 327 -10.74 1.69 -24.33
N PHE A 328 -9.56 1.66 -23.70
CA PHE A 328 -8.27 1.67 -24.39
C PHE A 328 -8.18 0.54 -25.41
N THR A 329 -8.41 -0.70 -24.95
CA THR A 329 -8.34 -1.89 -25.80
C THR A 329 -9.36 -1.82 -26.94
N TYR A 330 -10.60 -1.42 -26.64
CA TYR A 330 -11.66 -1.26 -27.62
C TYR A 330 -11.33 -0.19 -28.67
N GLU A 331 -10.77 0.94 -28.27
CA GLU A 331 -10.36 2.01 -29.18
C GLU A 331 -9.28 1.52 -30.14
N ILE A 332 -8.23 0.85 -29.63
CA ILE A 332 -7.17 0.23 -30.45
C ILE A 332 -7.75 -0.74 -31.48
N PHE A 333 -8.69 -1.60 -31.07
CA PHE A 333 -9.35 -2.56 -31.96
C PHE A 333 -10.25 -1.91 -33.02
N ASN A 334 -10.63 -0.64 -32.85
CA ASN A 334 -11.48 0.10 -33.78
C ASN A 334 -10.74 1.17 -34.61
N ARG A 335 -9.44 1.41 -34.37
CA ARG A 335 -8.62 2.29 -35.22
C ARG A 335 -8.55 1.73 -36.65
N LYS A 336 -8.85 2.58 -37.64
CA LYS A 336 -8.95 2.17 -39.05
C LYS A 336 -7.57 1.78 -39.61
N GLU A 337 -6.54 2.43 -39.11
CA GLU A 337 -5.13 2.24 -39.43
C GLU A 337 -4.64 0.83 -39.05
N LEU A 338 -5.25 0.22 -38.02
CA LEU A 338 -4.86 -1.09 -37.47
C LEU A 338 -5.74 -2.25 -37.99
N LYS A 339 -6.56 -2.00 -39.02
CA LYS A 339 -7.47 -3.04 -39.56
C LYS A 339 -6.74 -4.21 -40.22
N ASN A 340 -5.57 -3.96 -40.79
CA ASN A 340 -4.78 -4.95 -41.51
C ASN A 340 -3.86 -5.78 -40.58
N LEU A 341 -3.75 -5.41 -39.30
CA LEU A 341 -3.05 -6.20 -38.29
C LEU A 341 -4.00 -7.19 -37.64
N ASN A 342 -3.48 -8.37 -37.34
CA ASN A 342 -4.15 -9.31 -36.45
C ASN A 342 -3.98 -8.80 -35.03
N LEU A 343 -5.06 -8.74 -34.25
CA LEU A 343 -5.04 -8.22 -32.88
C LEU A 343 -5.78 -9.20 -31.96
N ARG A 344 -5.19 -9.53 -30.80
CA ARG A 344 -5.83 -10.35 -29.77
C ARG A 344 -5.67 -9.66 -28.42
N GLY A 345 -6.77 -9.51 -27.67
CA GLY A 345 -6.79 -8.76 -26.41
C GLY A 345 -7.14 -9.67 -25.25
N GLY A 346 -6.39 -9.58 -24.16
CA GLY A 346 -6.69 -10.26 -22.89
C GLY A 346 -6.68 -9.26 -21.73
N ILE A 347 -7.79 -9.15 -21.00
CA ILE A 347 -7.93 -8.18 -19.90
C ILE A 347 -8.32 -8.90 -18.61
N ASN A 348 -7.61 -8.60 -17.53
CA ASN A 348 -7.93 -9.11 -16.20
C ASN A 348 -7.46 -8.14 -15.11
N SER A 349 -8.11 -8.16 -13.94
CA SER A 349 -7.71 -7.34 -12.80
C SER A 349 -7.41 -8.15 -11.55
N GLY A 350 -6.54 -7.63 -10.70
CA GLY A 350 -6.30 -8.26 -9.40
C GLY A 350 -5.14 -7.64 -8.66
N SER A 351 -4.85 -8.22 -7.51
CA SER A 351 -3.72 -7.84 -6.69
C SER A 351 -2.42 -8.30 -7.34
N VAL A 352 -1.47 -7.39 -7.43
CA VAL A 352 -0.14 -7.60 -7.98
C VAL A 352 0.89 -6.93 -7.09
N PHE A 353 2.14 -7.34 -7.28
CA PHE A 353 3.29 -6.69 -6.72
C PHE A 353 4.10 -6.05 -7.85
N ALA A 354 4.14 -4.72 -7.87
CA ALA A 354 4.88 -3.95 -8.85
C ALA A 354 6.26 -3.61 -8.28
N ALA A 355 7.33 -4.15 -8.85
CA ALA A 355 8.66 -4.11 -8.25
C ALA A 355 9.79 -4.12 -9.28
N PRO A 356 10.99 -3.64 -8.92
CA PRO A 356 12.18 -3.85 -9.73
C PRO A 356 12.61 -5.33 -9.70
N VAL A 357 12.81 -5.90 -10.89
CA VAL A 357 13.30 -7.25 -11.12
C VAL A 357 14.64 -7.20 -11.85
N GLY A 358 15.65 -7.89 -11.34
CA GLY A 358 17.02 -7.95 -11.88
C GLY A 358 18.09 -7.55 -10.84
N SER A 359 19.15 -6.89 -11.30
CA SER A 359 20.30 -6.45 -10.49
C SER A 359 20.70 -5.01 -10.79
N SER A 360 21.74 -4.50 -10.11
CA SER A 360 22.34 -3.19 -10.40
C SER A 360 22.95 -3.08 -11.79
N LEU A 361 23.25 -4.19 -12.46
CA LEU A 361 23.77 -4.19 -13.84
C LEU A 361 22.67 -4.18 -14.90
N ARG A 362 21.49 -4.73 -14.58
CA ARG A 362 20.33 -4.79 -15.47
C ARG A 362 19.07 -5.14 -14.68
N ARG A 363 18.01 -4.34 -14.81
CA ARG A 363 16.71 -4.54 -14.16
C ARG A 363 15.56 -3.94 -14.96
N GLU A 364 14.34 -4.38 -14.70
CA GLU A 364 13.11 -3.72 -15.18
C GLU A 364 12.18 -3.46 -14.00
N TYR A 365 11.41 -2.38 -14.06
CA TYR A 365 10.27 -2.27 -13.17
C TYR A 365 9.11 -3.03 -13.82
N THR A 366 8.67 -4.11 -13.19
CA THR A 366 7.67 -5.01 -13.76
C THR A 366 6.61 -5.37 -12.74
N ILE A 367 5.61 -6.11 -13.18
CA ILE A 367 4.46 -6.47 -12.38
C ILE A 367 4.37 -7.98 -12.26
N LEU A 368 4.33 -8.45 -11.02
CA LEU A 368 4.25 -9.85 -10.66
C LEU A 368 2.89 -10.13 -10.03
N GLY A 369 2.25 -11.22 -10.44
CA GLY A 369 1.02 -11.66 -9.79
C GLY A 369 0.20 -12.57 -10.68
N ASP A 370 -0.67 -13.33 -10.04
CA ASP A 370 -1.57 -14.26 -10.71
C ASP A 370 -2.49 -13.58 -11.74
N ALA A 371 -2.94 -12.37 -11.43
CA ALA A 371 -3.79 -11.59 -12.34
C ALA A 371 -3.12 -11.31 -13.70
N VAL A 372 -1.79 -11.09 -13.70
CA VAL A 372 -0.97 -10.87 -14.91
C VAL A 372 -0.95 -12.15 -15.75
N ASN A 373 -0.71 -13.29 -15.12
CA ASN A 373 -0.67 -14.60 -15.78
C ASN A 373 -2.02 -14.95 -16.43
N ILE A 374 -3.13 -14.65 -15.76
CA ILE A 374 -4.47 -14.87 -16.30
C ILE A 374 -4.72 -13.97 -17.52
N ALA A 375 -4.39 -12.68 -17.46
CA ALA A 375 -4.54 -11.77 -18.60
C ALA A 375 -3.74 -12.24 -19.83
N ALA A 376 -2.50 -12.68 -19.62
CA ALA A 376 -1.65 -13.23 -20.68
C ALA A 376 -2.30 -14.46 -21.35
N ARG A 377 -2.88 -15.35 -20.54
CA ARG A 377 -3.58 -16.56 -21.02
C ARG A 377 -4.87 -16.24 -21.77
N PHE A 378 -5.58 -15.17 -21.40
CA PHE A 378 -6.75 -14.69 -22.14
C PHE A 378 -6.35 -14.22 -23.53
N ALA A 379 -5.31 -13.38 -23.65
CA ALA A 379 -4.84 -12.90 -24.95
C ALA A 379 -4.31 -14.03 -25.84
N ALA A 380 -3.56 -14.98 -25.27
CA ALA A 380 -3.00 -16.10 -26.01
C ALA A 380 -4.07 -17.07 -26.57
N LYS A 381 -5.23 -17.21 -25.91
CA LYS A 381 -6.34 -18.06 -26.35
C LYS A 381 -7.43 -17.29 -27.12
N ALA A 382 -7.32 -15.98 -27.26
CA ALA A 382 -8.31 -15.17 -27.96
C ALA A 382 -8.25 -15.39 -29.48
N GLU A 383 -9.41 -15.37 -30.13
CA GLU A 383 -9.50 -15.40 -31.59
C GLU A 383 -9.03 -14.06 -32.17
N ASN A 384 -8.66 -14.06 -33.46
CA ASN A 384 -8.26 -12.85 -34.14
C ASN A 384 -9.36 -11.77 -34.08
N ARG A 385 -8.96 -10.54 -33.76
CA ARG A 385 -9.81 -9.38 -33.54
C ARG A 385 -10.85 -9.56 -32.45
N THR A 386 -10.53 -10.32 -31.41
CA THR A 386 -11.37 -10.44 -30.21
C THR A 386 -10.65 -9.96 -28.95
N ILE A 387 -11.44 -9.46 -28.00
CA ILE A 387 -10.98 -9.05 -26.67
C ILE A 387 -11.67 -9.97 -25.68
N VAL A 388 -10.88 -10.75 -24.93
CA VAL A 388 -11.35 -11.67 -23.91
C VAL A 388 -11.07 -11.08 -22.53
N VAL A 389 -12.07 -11.10 -21.66
CA VAL A 389 -11.99 -10.54 -20.31
C VAL A 389 -12.41 -11.56 -19.25
N GLY A 390 -11.88 -11.39 -18.04
CA GLY A 390 -12.30 -12.14 -16.86
C GLY A 390 -13.61 -11.65 -16.26
N GLU A 391 -14.20 -12.44 -15.36
CA GLU A 391 -15.45 -12.10 -14.66
C GLU A 391 -15.37 -10.79 -13.87
N ASN A 392 -14.23 -10.50 -13.25
CA ASN A 392 -13.93 -9.23 -12.58
C ASN A 392 -14.04 -7.99 -13.49
N ILE A 393 -13.58 -8.08 -14.73
CA ILE A 393 -13.69 -6.99 -15.73
C ILE A 393 -15.13 -6.89 -16.20
N PHE A 394 -15.75 -8.03 -16.54
CA PHE A 394 -17.13 -8.10 -16.98
C PHE A 394 -18.06 -7.43 -15.95
N ASN A 395 -17.96 -7.82 -14.68
CA ASN A 395 -18.80 -7.29 -13.59
C ASN A 395 -18.69 -5.75 -13.42
N LYS A 396 -17.57 -5.14 -13.83
CA LYS A 396 -17.31 -3.70 -13.73
C LYS A 396 -17.53 -2.92 -15.03
N THR A 397 -17.87 -3.60 -16.13
CA THR A 397 -17.95 -2.95 -17.45
C THR A 397 -19.12 -3.41 -18.30
N PHE A 398 -19.90 -4.40 -17.85
CA PHE A 398 -21.10 -4.88 -18.54
C PHE A 398 -22.16 -3.78 -18.74
N SER A 399 -22.13 -2.73 -17.91
CA SER A 399 -22.99 -1.56 -18.01
C SER A 399 -22.64 -0.68 -19.23
N ILE A 400 -21.39 -0.73 -19.70
CA ILE A 400 -20.82 0.13 -20.76
C ILE A 400 -20.57 -0.64 -22.06
N PHE A 401 -20.41 -1.96 -21.98
CA PHE A 401 -20.15 -2.81 -23.13
C PHE A 401 -21.05 -4.05 -23.14
N ASP A 402 -21.36 -4.53 -24.34
CA ASP A 402 -21.99 -5.83 -24.52
C ASP A 402 -20.92 -6.93 -24.56
N TYR A 403 -21.21 -8.04 -23.89
CA TYR A 403 -20.33 -9.20 -23.78
C TYR A 403 -21.05 -10.49 -24.17
N GLU A 404 -20.32 -11.41 -24.78
CA GLU A 404 -20.72 -12.80 -25.00
C GLU A 404 -20.02 -13.69 -23.98
N PHE A 405 -20.77 -14.52 -23.23
CA PHE A 405 -20.19 -15.46 -22.27
C PHE A 405 -19.57 -16.66 -23.00
N LEU A 406 -18.28 -16.91 -22.77
CA LEU A 406 -17.52 -18.00 -23.41
C LEU A 406 -17.42 -19.27 -22.57
N GLY A 407 -18.09 -19.33 -21.41
CA GLY A 407 -18.05 -20.46 -20.50
C GLY A 407 -16.92 -20.42 -19.46
N GLU A 408 -16.91 -21.46 -18.63
CA GLU A 408 -15.86 -21.75 -17.64
C GLU A 408 -14.74 -22.56 -18.29
N LYS A 409 -13.50 -22.04 -18.25
CA LYS A 409 -12.33 -22.66 -18.89
C LYS A 409 -11.25 -23.00 -17.88
N GLU A 410 -10.57 -24.12 -18.10
CA GLU A 410 -9.35 -24.48 -17.37
C GLU A 410 -8.13 -23.79 -17.98
N TYR A 411 -7.28 -23.28 -17.08
CA TYR A 411 -6.03 -22.60 -17.42
C TYR A 411 -4.88 -23.30 -16.68
N LYS A 412 -3.76 -23.55 -17.38
CA LYS A 412 -2.57 -24.23 -16.82
C LYS A 412 -2.14 -23.56 -15.51
N GLY A 413 -2.00 -24.30 -14.41
CA GLY A 413 -1.65 -23.75 -13.09
C GLY A 413 -2.85 -23.34 -12.22
N LYS A 414 -4.09 -23.47 -12.70
CA LYS A 414 -5.29 -23.20 -11.89
C LYS A 414 -6.00 -24.48 -11.47
N SER A 415 -6.36 -24.53 -10.18
CA SER A 415 -7.22 -25.57 -9.60
C SER A 415 -8.70 -25.35 -9.91
N GLU A 416 -9.13 -24.10 -10.10
CA GLU A 416 -10.52 -23.71 -10.35
C GLU A 416 -10.73 -23.27 -11.80
N LYS A 417 -11.92 -23.51 -12.34
CA LYS A 417 -12.32 -23.04 -13.66
C LYS A 417 -12.63 -21.55 -13.62
N ILE A 418 -12.20 -20.82 -14.65
CA ILE A 418 -12.37 -19.36 -14.72
C ILE A 418 -13.43 -19.03 -15.77
N LYS A 419 -14.42 -18.22 -15.40
CA LYS A 419 -15.42 -17.65 -16.32
C LYS A 419 -14.81 -16.59 -17.21
N THR A 420 -15.10 -16.65 -18.50
CA THR A 420 -14.56 -15.73 -19.51
C THR A 420 -15.62 -15.15 -20.42
N TYR A 421 -15.39 -13.92 -20.88
CA TYR A 421 -16.34 -13.15 -21.66
C TYR A 421 -15.63 -12.50 -22.86
N LYS A 422 -16.28 -12.46 -24.02
CA LYS A 422 -15.82 -11.77 -25.23
C LYS A 422 -16.49 -10.42 -25.33
N LEU A 423 -15.71 -9.35 -25.44
CA LEU A 423 -16.22 -8.00 -25.67
C LEU A 423 -16.81 -7.89 -27.09
N TYR A 424 -18.03 -7.37 -27.23
CA TYR A 424 -18.72 -7.23 -28.50
C TYR A 424 -18.75 -5.78 -29.01
N LYS A 425 -19.43 -4.87 -28.29
CA LYS A 425 -19.53 -3.45 -28.68
C LYS A 425 -19.68 -2.52 -27.48
N LYS A 426 -19.32 -1.24 -27.66
CA LYS A 426 -19.52 -0.16 -26.70
C LYS A 426 -20.95 0.40 -26.77
N LYS A 427 -21.54 0.71 -25.61
CA LYS A 427 -22.83 1.41 -25.44
C LYS A 427 -22.62 2.94 -25.47
N GLU A 428 -23.57 3.72 -25.99
CA GLU A 428 -23.46 5.19 -26.12
C GLU A 428 -23.91 5.92 -24.83
N ILE A 429 -22.99 6.58 -24.09
CA ILE A 429 -23.31 7.46 -22.94
C ILE A 429 -22.25 8.59 -22.82
N GLU A 430 -22.65 9.84 -22.61
CA GLU A 430 -21.77 11.03 -22.44
C GLU A 430 -21.75 11.58 -21.00
N LYS A 431 -20.60 12.11 -20.53
CA LYS A 431 -20.51 12.94 -19.31
C LYS A 431 -19.26 13.83 -19.18
N LYS A 432 -19.42 14.99 -18.51
CA LYS A 432 -18.40 16.01 -18.15
C LYS A 432 -18.42 16.28 -16.63
N THR A 433 -17.26 16.60 -16.05
CA THR A 433 -16.91 16.65 -14.61
C THR A 433 -16.92 18.07 -14.00
N LEU A 434 -17.24 18.23 -12.70
CA LEU A 434 -17.05 19.48 -11.92
C LEU A 434 -16.82 19.18 -10.41
N THR A 435 -15.64 19.56 -9.90
CA THR A 435 -15.21 19.41 -8.50
C THR A 435 -15.37 20.74 -7.75
N LYS A 436 -16.37 20.84 -6.87
CA LYS A 436 -16.36 21.74 -5.70
C LYS A 436 -17.56 21.42 -4.80
N TRP A 437 -17.28 21.29 -3.51
CA TRP A 437 -18.19 21.49 -2.38
C TRP A 437 -18.95 20.25 -1.90
N ILE A 438 -18.73 19.90 -0.62
CA ILE A 438 -19.68 19.49 0.42
C ILE A 438 -18.81 19.14 1.63
N SER A 439 -18.86 19.96 2.66
CA SER A 439 -18.43 19.55 3.99
C SER A 439 -19.29 20.24 5.04
N GLU A 440 -19.85 19.40 5.91
CA GLU A 440 -20.46 19.69 7.22
C GLU A 440 -21.91 20.19 7.18
N SER A 441 -22.85 19.25 7.20
CA SER A 441 -24.19 19.54 7.70
C SER A 441 -24.12 19.86 9.19
N GLU A 442 -24.51 21.08 9.58
CA GLU A 442 -24.61 21.50 10.98
C GLU A 442 -25.69 20.73 11.78
N ARG A 443 -26.55 19.94 11.13
CA ARG A 443 -27.70 19.28 11.75
C ARG A 443 -27.45 17.80 11.96
N ILE A 444 -27.69 17.34 13.19
CA ILE A 444 -27.73 15.90 13.49
C ILE A 444 -29.04 15.31 12.96
N VAL A 445 -28.95 14.18 12.25
CA VAL A 445 -30.08 13.57 11.55
C VAL A 445 -30.35 12.17 12.11
N GLY A 446 -31.63 11.87 12.39
CA GLY A 446 -32.07 10.52 12.76
C GLY A 446 -31.56 10.02 14.11
N ARG A 447 -31.18 10.93 15.00
CA ARG A 447 -30.69 10.64 16.36
C ARG A 447 -31.55 11.28 17.45
N GLU A 448 -32.83 11.52 17.18
CA GLU A 448 -33.71 12.25 18.09
C GLU A 448 -33.88 11.52 19.44
N LYS A 449 -33.97 10.19 19.43
CA LYS A 449 -34.10 9.37 20.65
C LYS A 449 -32.81 9.38 21.47
N GLU A 450 -31.67 9.26 20.81
CA GLU A 450 -30.35 9.29 21.44
C GLU A 450 -30.08 10.67 22.07
N ILE A 451 -30.46 11.75 21.38
CA ILE A 451 -30.37 13.11 21.92
C ILE A 451 -31.30 13.30 23.13
N GLU A 452 -32.51 12.74 23.09
CA GLU A 452 -33.44 12.79 24.22
C GLU A 452 -32.86 12.06 25.44
N GLU A 453 -32.23 10.90 25.24
CA GLU A 453 -31.55 10.16 26.32
C GLU A 453 -30.35 10.94 26.89
N ILE A 454 -29.57 11.62 26.03
CA ILE A 454 -28.49 12.52 26.47
C ILE A 454 -29.05 13.64 27.33
N LYS A 455 -30.12 14.32 26.89
CA LYS A 455 -30.76 15.41 27.67
C LYS A 455 -31.31 14.91 29.00
N ASN A 456 -31.92 13.74 29.03
CA ASN A 456 -32.43 13.13 30.27
C ASN A 456 -31.28 12.81 31.23
N SER A 457 -30.19 12.23 30.73
CA SER A 457 -29.00 11.90 31.53
C SER A 457 -28.31 13.14 32.08
N LEU A 458 -28.21 14.21 31.28
CA LEU A 458 -27.68 15.51 31.70
C LEU A 458 -28.55 16.12 32.81
N LYS A 459 -29.88 16.09 32.67
CA LYS A 459 -30.81 16.62 33.69
C LYS A 459 -30.72 15.86 35.01
N ILE A 460 -30.53 14.54 34.97
CA ILE A 460 -30.36 13.74 36.19
C ILE A 460 -29.02 14.05 36.85
N SER A 461 -27.94 14.17 36.05
CA SER A 461 -26.60 14.48 36.53
C SER A 461 -26.50 15.89 37.11
N SER A 462 -27.14 16.89 36.50
CA SER A 462 -27.22 18.24 37.07
C SER A 462 -28.02 18.30 38.37
N GLY A 463 -28.94 17.34 38.59
CA GLY A 463 -29.66 17.14 39.85
C GLY A 463 -28.86 16.44 40.96
N GLY A 464 -27.56 16.17 40.76
CA GLY A 464 -26.69 15.54 41.77
C GLY A 464 -26.65 14.02 41.75
N LYS A 465 -27.19 13.37 40.72
CA LYS A 465 -27.21 11.91 40.57
C LYS A 465 -26.39 11.47 39.37
N GLY A 466 -25.32 10.72 39.60
CA GLY A 466 -24.39 10.36 38.54
C GLY A 466 -25.02 9.44 37.51
N ARG A 467 -24.54 9.55 36.27
CA ARG A 467 -24.98 8.71 35.15
C ARG A 467 -23.81 8.26 34.32
N ILE A 468 -23.83 7.00 33.88
CA ILE A 468 -22.93 6.49 32.86
C ILE A 468 -23.71 6.37 31.56
N LEU A 469 -23.23 7.01 30.50
CA LEU A 469 -23.78 6.84 29.14
C LEU A 469 -22.75 6.16 28.25
N CYS A 470 -23.03 4.93 27.86
CA CYS A 470 -22.21 4.20 26.91
C CYS A 470 -22.75 4.43 25.50
N ILE A 471 -21.88 4.82 24.56
CA ILE A 471 -22.21 4.99 23.14
C ILE A 471 -21.38 3.98 22.35
N ALA A 472 -22.04 2.89 21.97
CA ALA A 472 -21.44 1.79 21.22
C ALA A 472 -21.83 1.86 19.75
N GLY A 473 -20.95 1.45 18.83
CA GLY A 473 -21.33 1.26 17.42
C GLY A 473 -20.15 1.05 16.49
N GLU A 474 -20.45 0.66 15.25
CA GLU A 474 -19.43 0.40 14.21
C GLU A 474 -18.71 1.69 13.75
N PRO A 475 -17.53 1.58 13.09
CA PRO A 475 -16.85 2.73 12.48
C PRO A 475 -17.74 3.48 11.48
N GLY A 476 -17.65 4.81 11.47
CA GLY A 476 -18.44 5.65 10.54
C GLY A 476 -19.93 5.84 10.90
N ILE A 477 -20.44 5.16 11.93
CA ILE A 477 -21.88 5.19 12.30
C ILE A 477 -22.38 6.51 12.91
N GLY A 478 -21.48 7.47 13.15
CA GLY A 478 -21.78 8.80 13.70
C GLY A 478 -21.51 8.99 15.19
N LYS A 479 -20.75 8.09 15.85
CA LYS A 479 -20.38 8.21 17.29
C LYS A 479 -19.80 9.59 17.64
N SER A 480 -18.73 10.02 16.96
CA SER A 480 -18.08 11.31 17.25
C SER A 480 -18.99 12.50 16.99
N ARG A 481 -19.92 12.43 16.03
CA ARG A 481 -20.91 13.49 15.80
C ARG A 481 -21.91 13.59 16.95
N LEU A 482 -22.35 12.46 17.50
CA LEU A 482 -23.20 12.43 18.67
C LEU A 482 -22.48 12.95 19.93
N VAL A 483 -21.18 12.64 20.08
CA VAL A 483 -20.34 13.18 21.17
C VAL A 483 -20.21 14.70 21.07
N GLN A 484 -20.01 15.25 19.87
CA GLN A 484 -20.00 16.71 19.68
C GLN A 484 -21.31 17.37 20.13
N GLU A 485 -22.45 16.76 19.80
CA GLU A 485 -23.76 17.28 20.23
C GLU A 485 -23.94 17.13 21.75
N LEU A 486 -23.46 16.03 22.35
CA LEU A 486 -23.42 15.84 23.79
C LEU A 486 -22.60 16.92 24.49
N ILE A 487 -21.39 17.23 24.00
CA ILE A 487 -20.53 18.28 24.55
C ILE A 487 -21.25 19.62 24.46
N ARG A 488 -21.85 19.93 23.31
CA ARG A 488 -22.61 21.17 23.09
C ARG A 488 -23.77 21.32 24.08
N LEU A 489 -24.55 20.27 24.29
CA LEU A 489 -25.65 20.25 25.25
C LEU A 489 -25.13 20.33 26.70
N SER A 490 -24.05 19.64 27.02
CA SER A 490 -23.42 19.67 28.36
C SER A 490 -22.96 21.09 28.71
N LEU A 491 -22.27 21.76 27.79
CA LEU A 491 -21.83 23.15 27.96
C LEU A 491 -23.02 24.10 28.17
N LYS A 492 -24.12 23.89 27.44
CA LYS A 492 -25.35 24.69 27.59
C LYS A 492 -26.00 24.50 28.98
N GLU A 493 -25.94 23.29 29.53
CA GLU A 493 -26.42 22.97 30.88
C GLU A 493 -25.39 23.31 31.99
N GLY A 494 -24.27 23.94 31.64
CA GLY A 494 -23.27 24.44 32.60
C GLY A 494 -22.27 23.40 33.11
N PHE A 495 -22.13 22.26 32.42
CA PHE A 495 -21.16 21.23 32.81
C PHE A 495 -19.72 21.68 32.55
N TYR A 496 -18.82 21.26 33.43
CA TYR A 496 -17.39 21.30 33.19
C TYR A 496 -16.96 20.02 32.44
N ILE A 497 -16.33 20.17 31.29
CA ILE A 497 -15.99 19.06 30.39
C ILE A 497 -14.57 18.59 30.68
N LEU A 498 -14.40 17.27 30.84
CA LEU A 498 -13.11 16.59 30.88
C LEU A 498 -13.14 15.49 29.81
N GLN A 499 -12.15 15.47 28.92
CA GLN A 499 -12.11 14.53 27.81
C GLN A 499 -10.77 13.79 27.76
N GLY A 500 -10.81 12.49 27.47
CA GLY A 500 -9.64 11.66 27.23
C GLY A 500 -9.85 10.78 26.01
N ASN A 501 -8.79 10.60 25.20
CA ASN A 501 -8.85 9.80 23.99
C ASN A 501 -7.97 8.55 24.11
N CYS A 502 -8.50 7.41 23.70
CA CYS A 502 -7.71 6.20 23.54
C CYS A 502 -7.11 6.18 22.13
N ILE A 503 -5.82 5.84 22.01
CA ILE A 503 -5.10 5.79 20.73
C ILE A 503 -4.90 4.34 20.28
N SER A 504 -4.79 4.08 18.98
CA SER A 504 -4.77 2.71 18.42
C SER A 504 -3.53 1.88 18.80
N TYR A 505 -2.46 2.53 19.27
CA TYR A 505 -1.28 1.92 19.90
C TYR A 505 -1.26 2.18 21.42
N GLY A 506 -2.43 2.45 22.02
CA GLY A 506 -2.60 2.86 23.42
C GLY A 506 -2.13 1.83 24.43
N SER A 507 -2.00 0.55 24.06
CA SER A 507 -1.35 -0.46 24.89
C SER A 507 0.12 -0.13 25.21
N ALA A 508 0.73 0.76 24.43
CA ALA A 508 2.06 1.30 24.69
C ALA A 508 2.09 2.35 25.83
N PHE A 509 0.94 2.81 26.33
CA PHE A 509 0.85 3.85 27.35
C PHE A 509 -0.22 3.54 28.39
N SER A 510 0.20 3.12 29.58
CA SER A 510 -0.72 2.91 30.71
C SER A 510 -1.38 4.23 31.09
N TYR A 511 -2.69 4.20 31.32
CA TYR A 511 -3.49 5.37 31.73
C TYR A 511 -3.57 6.53 30.72
N HIS A 512 -3.28 6.31 29.43
CA HIS A 512 -3.24 7.39 28.43
C HIS A 512 -4.44 8.37 28.46
N PRO A 513 -5.70 7.92 28.35
CA PRO A 513 -6.83 8.86 28.36
C PRO A 513 -6.95 9.65 29.67
N TRP A 514 -6.42 9.12 30.78
CA TRP A 514 -6.40 9.81 32.06
C TRP A 514 -5.28 10.83 32.16
N ILE A 515 -4.15 10.60 31.49
CA ILE A 515 -3.07 11.58 31.39
C ILE A 515 -3.58 12.84 30.66
N ASP A 516 -4.37 12.69 29.58
CA ASP A 516 -5.02 13.82 28.89
C ASP A 516 -5.90 14.63 29.84
N ILE A 517 -6.79 13.93 30.57
CA ILE A 517 -7.68 14.55 31.56
C ILE A 517 -6.89 15.26 32.67
N LEU A 518 -5.79 14.67 33.13
CA LEU A 518 -4.94 15.24 34.17
C LEU A 518 -4.17 16.46 33.65
N ASN A 519 -3.67 16.43 32.42
CA ASN A 519 -3.02 17.56 31.79
C ASN A 519 -3.97 18.77 31.72
N ASP A 520 -5.22 18.55 31.29
CA ASP A 520 -6.26 19.57 31.26
C ASP A 520 -6.60 20.08 32.67
N PHE A 521 -6.78 19.16 33.63
CA PHE A 521 -7.12 19.52 35.02
C PHE A 521 -6.07 20.41 35.69
N PHE A 522 -4.80 20.09 35.44
CA PHE A 522 -3.64 20.81 35.98
C PHE A 522 -3.22 22.00 35.11
N ASN A 523 -3.83 22.19 33.94
CA ASN A 523 -3.48 23.21 32.96
C ASN A 523 -1.99 23.12 32.56
N LEU A 524 -1.54 21.88 32.30
CA LEU A 524 -0.18 21.56 31.88
C LEU A 524 -0.05 21.69 30.38
N LEU A 525 0.94 22.45 29.96
CA LEU A 525 1.25 22.68 28.57
C LEU A 525 2.41 21.77 28.14
N PRO A 526 2.43 21.24 26.89
CA PRO A 526 3.54 20.44 26.35
C PRO A 526 4.94 21.04 26.55
N GLU A 527 5.03 22.37 26.53
CA GLU A 527 6.23 23.20 26.66
C GLU A 527 6.60 23.57 28.11
N ASP A 528 5.74 23.28 29.08
CA ASP A 528 6.06 23.54 30.48
C ASP A 528 7.31 22.74 30.87
N SER A 529 8.32 23.42 31.41
CA SER A 529 9.49 22.75 32.01
C SER A 529 9.04 21.78 33.11
N VAL A 530 9.81 20.72 33.37
CA VAL A 530 9.53 19.76 34.45
C VAL A 530 9.25 20.49 35.78
N LYS A 531 10.01 21.54 36.09
CA LYS A 531 9.80 22.36 37.30
C LYS A 531 8.46 23.09 37.29
N THR A 532 8.10 23.73 36.17
CA THR A 532 6.81 24.42 36.01
C THR A 532 5.64 23.45 36.15
N ARG A 533 5.73 22.26 35.54
CA ARG A 533 4.71 21.20 35.67
C ARG A 533 4.55 20.78 37.13
N MET A 534 5.65 20.53 37.83
CA MET A 534 5.64 20.16 39.24
C MET A 534 4.99 21.23 40.12
N GLU A 535 5.28 22.51 39.87
CA GLU A 535 4.68 23.65 40.59
C GLU A 535 3.16 23.74 40.37
N LYS A 536 2.70 23.71 39.11
CA LYS A 536 1.27 23.73 38.76
C LYS A 536 0.50 22.57 39.39
N ILE A 537 1.02 21.35 39.29
CA ILE A 537 0.42 20.16 39.90
C ILE A 537 0.32 20.33 41.41
N LYS A 538 1.39 20.77 42.08
CA LYS A 538 1.41 20.94 43.53
C LYS A 538 0.42 22.00 44.00
N GLU A 539 0.35 23.14 43.33
CA GLU A 539 -0.57 24.23 43.67
C GLU A 539 -2.04 23.81 43.51
N LYS A 540 -2.38 23.17 42.38
CA LYS A 540 -3.74 22.72 42.12
C LYS A 540 -4.14 21.58 43.06
N THR A 541 -3.24 20.63 43.32
CA THR A 541 -3.46 19.53 44.27
C THR A 541 -3.72 20.05 45.68
N ALA A 542 -2.97 21.07 46.12
CA ALA A 542 -3.16 21.70 47.43
C ALA A 542 -4.53 22.39 47.58
N LYS A 543 -5.12 22.87 46.47
CA LYS A 543 -6.49 23.42 46.44
C LYS A 543 -7.55 22.32 46.57
N VAL A 544 -7.28 21.12 46.06
CA VAL A 544 -8.18 19.96 46.19
C VAL A 544 -8.20 19.48 47.64
N ASP A 545 -7.02 19.09 48.14
CA ASP A 545 -6.77 18.76 49.54
C ASP A 545 -5.26 18.80 49.79
N LYS A 546 -4.82 19.56 50.80
CA LYS A 546 -3.41 19.67 51.20
C LYS A 546 -2.78 18.33 51.54
N LYS A 547 -3.55 17.35 52.00
CA LYS A 547 -3.06 16.00 52.33
C LYS A 547 -2.61 15.21 51.09
N LEU A 548 -3.09 15.58 49.90
CA LEU A 548 -2.73 14.91 48.64
C LEU A 548 -1.32 15.30 48.17
N ILE A 549 -0.72 16.36 48.73
CA ILE A 549 0.65 16.79 48.38
C ILE A 549 1.66 15.67 48.65
N ASP A 550 1.48 14.91 49.75
CA ASP A 550 2.38 13.81 50.09
C ASP A 550 2.25 12.60 49.15
N TRP A 551 1.22 12.57 48.31
CA TRP A 551 0.93 11.52 47.33
C TRP A 551 1.27 11.91 45.89
N LEU A 552 1.82 13.11 45.66
CA LEU A 552 2.28 13.56 44.33
C LEU A 552 3.25 12.60 43.63
N PRO A 553 4.13 11.84 44.32
CA PRO A 553 4.94 10.81 43.66
C PRO A 553 4.12 9.77 42.88
N VAL A 554 2.96 9.39 43.40
CA VAL A 554 2.10 8.37 42.79
C VAL A 554 1.43 8.89 41.51
N ILE A 555 0.97 10.14 41.51
CA ILE A 555 0.43 10.79 40.30
C ILE A 555 1.53 11.14 39.31
N GLY A 556 2.68 11.61 39.81
CA GLY A 556 3.87 11.87 39.02
C GLY A 556 4.30 10.66 38.21
N GLU A 557 4.28 9.47 38.81
CA GLU A 557 4.64 8.22 38.14
C GLU A 557 3.74 7.92 36.92
N VAL A 558 2.43 8.12 37.07
CA VAL A 558 1.45 7.97 35.97
C VAL A 558 1.69 8.99 34.87
N MET A 559 1.96 10.24 35.24
CA MET A 559 2.18 11.33 34.29
C MET A 559 3.62 11.43 33.73
N GLY A 560 4.54 10.58 34.20
CA GLY A 560 5.97 10.66 33.85
C GLY A 560 6.72 11.86 34.43
N ILE A 561 6.26 12.43 35.55
CA ILE A 561 6.83 13.61 36.21
C ILE A 561 7.54 13.21 37.52
N PRO A 562 8.84 13.50 37.68
CA PRO A 562 9.65 12.99 38.79
C PRO A 562 9.44 13.79 40.08
N PHE A 563 8.48 13.39 40.92
CA PHE A 563 8.34 13.91 42.28
C PHE A 563 9.18 13.09 43.28
N PRO A 564 9.81 13.73 44.29
CA PRO A 564 10.55 13.02 45.33
C PRO A 564 9.64 12.14 46.19
N GLU A 565 10.04 10.90 46.43
CA GLU A 565 9.34 9.97 47.34
C GLU A 565 9.16 10.57 48.75
N THR A 566 7.98 10.40 49.33
CA THR A 566 7.64 10.81 50.69
C THR A 566 7.70 9.63 51.67
N SER A 567 7.59 9.89 52.97
CA SER A 567 7.47 8.82 53.97
C SER A 567 6.24 7.92 53.75
N LEU A 568 5.21 8.44 53.08
CA LEU A 568 3.98 7.71 52.75
C LEU A 568 4.11 6.88 51.47
N THR A 569 4.88 7.32 50.48
CA THR A 569 4.95 6.64 49.17
C THR A 569 6.12 5.67 49.08
N LYS A 570 7.18 5.85 49.89
CA LYS A 570 8.42 5.06 49.81
C LYS A 570 8.26 3.56 50.11
N TYR A 571 7.29 3.16 50.93
CA TYR A 571 7.16 1.78 51.42
C TYR A 571 5.78 1.14 51.15
N ILE A 572 4.93 1.77 50.34
CA ILE A 572 3.62 1.19 49.98
C ILE A 572 3.79 0.10 48.93
N ASP A 573 3.00 -0.96 49.05
CA ASP A 573 2.94 -1.98 48.01
C ASP A 573 2.25 -1.44 46.74
N ALA A 574 2.58 -2.03 45.60
CA ALA A 574 2.14 -1.54 44.29
C ALA A 574 0.60 -1.60 44.10
N LYS A 575 -0.09 -2.54 44.76
CA LYS A 575 -1.55 -2.64 44.70
C LYS A 575 -2.20 -1.48 45.44
N LEU A 576 -1.71 -1.17 46.65
CA LEU A 576 -2.16 0.01 47.39
C LEU A 576 -1.81 1.31 46.66
N ARG A 577 -0.63 1.38 46.02
CA ARG A 577 -0.21 2.51 45.20
C ARG A 577 -1.19 2.77 44.05
N LYS A 578 -1.58 1.73 43.29
CA LYS A 578 -2.62 1.85 42.24
C LYS A 578 -3.97 2.27 42.79
N GLN A 579 -4.41 1.69 43.90
CA GLN A 579 -5.66 2.11 44.53
C GLN A 579 -5.62 3.60 44.89
N ARG A 580 -4.46 4.10 45.33
CA ARG A 580 -4.27 5.53 45.57
C ARG A 580 -4.28 6.37 44.30
N VAL A 581 -3.70 5.91 43.18
CA VAL A 581 -3.89 6.57 41.87
C VAL A 581 -5.39 6.77 41.61
N PHE A 582 -6.19 5.71 41.78
CA PHE A 582 -7.62 5.75 41.49
C PHE A 582 -8.37 6.71 42.41
N ASP A 583 -8.09 6.65 43.72
CA ASP A 583 -8.66 7.54 44.72
C ASP A 583 -8.35 9.02 44.39
N ILE A 584 -7.10 9.32 44.06
CA ILE A 584 -6.63 10.70 43.82
C ILE A 584 -7.21 11.27 42.52
N ILE A 585 -7.20 10.51 41.42
CA ILE A 585 -7.83 10.95 40.17
C ILE A 585 -9.32 11.20 40.38
N PHE A 586 -9.99 10.33 41.15
CA PHE A 586 -11.40 10.52 41.47
C PHE A 586 -11.64 11.72 42.40
N ASP A 587 -10.74 12.01 43.34
CA ASP A 587 -10.77 13.23 44.16
C ASP A 587 -10.64 14.51 43.32
N PHE A 588 -9.81 14.50 42.26
CA PHE A 588 -9.70 15.62 41.32
C PHE A 588 -11.00 15.84 40.54
N ILE A 589 -11.63 14.77 40.06
CA ILE A 589 -12.93 14.84 39.37
C ILE A 589 -14.00 15.37 40.34
N LYS A 590 -14.06 14.83 41.57
CA LYS A 590 -15.00 15.27 42.62
C LYS A 590 -14.81 16.74 43.00
N PHE A 591 -13.58 17.23 43.01
CA PHE A 591 -13.31 18.62 43.33
C PHE A 591 -14.02 19.57 42.37
N ASN A 592 -13.95 19.31 41.06
CA ASN A 592 -14.69 20.11 40.08
C ASN A 592 -16.22 19.94 40.23
N ALA A 593 -16.66 18.73 40.59
CA ALA A 593 -18.06 18.40 40.81
C ALA A 593 -18.71 19.12 42.00
N LYS A 594 -17.93 19.78 42.87
CA LYS A 594 -18.47 20.60 43.99
C LYS A 594 -19.11 21.90 43.53
N ASP A 595 -18.53 22.53 42.51
CA ASP A 595 -18.94 23.87 42.05
C ASP A 595 -19.87 23.80 40.83
N LYS A 596 -19.63 22.84 39.94
CA LYS A 596 -20.40 22.64 38.69
C LYS A 596 -20.53 21.15 38.41
N PRO A 597 -21.62 20.69 37.75
CA PRO A 597 -21.69 19.31 37.31
C PRO A 597 -20.55 19.02 36.31
N VAL A 598 -20.00 17.80 36.32
CA VAL A 598 -18.85 17.41 35.47
C VAL A 598 -19.30 16.42 34.42
N ALA A 599 -18.93 16.66 33.16
CA ALA A 599 -19.12 15.73 32.06
C ALA A 599 -17.75 15.15 31.70
N LEU A 600 -17.55 13.88 32.03
CA LEU A 600 -16.32 13.14 31.78
C LEU A 600 -16.53 12.27 30.54
N ILE A 601 -15.69 12.40 29.52
CA ILE A 601 -15.87 11.73 28.22
C ILE A 601 -14.60 10.95 27.88
N ILE A 602 -14.75 9.65 27.61
CA ILE A 602 -13.66 8.80 27.13
C ILE A 602 -14.01 8.27 25.74
N GLU A 603 -13.26 8.66 24.73
CA GLU A 603 -13.44 8.19 23.36
C GLU A 603 -12.56 6.99 23.02
N ASP A 604 -13.05 6.18 22.08
CA ASP A 604 -12.39 5.01 21.51
C ASP A 604 -11.93 3.98 22.56
N LEU A 605 -12.71 3.77 23.64
CA LEU A 605 -12.39 2.89 24.78
C LEU A 605 -12.02 1.43 24.39
N HIS A 606 -12.41 0.98 23.20
CA HIS A 606 -11.96 -0.31 22.62
C HIS A 606 -10.44 -0.42 22.40
N TRP A 607 -9.69 0.68 22.43
CA TRP A 607 -8.23 0.72 22.41
C TRP A 607 -7.60 1.04 23.78
N ALA A 608 -8.41 1.21 24.83
CA ALA A 608 -7.89 1.52 26.16
C ALA A 608 -7.08 0.35 26.72
N ASP A 609 -6.02 0.69 27.46
CA ASP A 609 -5.27 -0.25 28.29
C ASP A 609 -6.15 -0.75 29.46
N THR A 610 -5.82 -1.92 30.01
CA THR A 610 -6.62 -2.56 31.05
C THR A 610 -6.64 -1.72 32.32
N ALA A 611 -5.52 -1.09 32.66
CA ALA A 611 -5.45 -0.22 33.84
C ALA A 611 -6.39 1.00 33.71
N SER A 612 -6.50 1.57 32.50
CA SER A 612 -7.51 2.59 32.18
C SER A 612 -8.93 2.08 32.34
N VAL A 613 -9.25 0.87 31.86
CA VAL A 613 -10.59 0.27 31.98
C VAL A 613 -10.94 -0.02 33.44
N GLU A 614 -9.98 -0.48 34.25
CA GLU A 614 -10.19 -0.65 35.70
C GLU A 614 -10.48 0.68 36.41
N LEU A 615 -9.85 1.77 35.99
CA LEU A 615 -10.15 3.11 36.50
C LEU A 615 -11.54 3.60 36.05
N VAL A 616 -11.94 3.30 34.80
CA VAL A 616 -13.34 3.52 34.34
C VAL A 616 -14.31 2.77 35.26
N ASN A 617 -14.06 1.50 35.55
CA ASN A 617 -14.90 0.68 36.44
C ASN A 617 -14.90 1.21 37.88
N TYR A 618 -13.76 1.68 38.38
CA TYR A 618 -13.65 2.30 39.70
C TYR A 618 -14.48 3.59 39.79
N ILE A 619 -14.35 4.51 38.83
CA ILE A 619 -15.14 5.75 38.82
C ILE A 619 -16.62 5.42 38.64
N GLY A 620 -16.95 4.54 37.70
CA GLY A 620 -18.33 4.15 37.41
C GLY A 620 -19.08 3.61 38.62
N ARG A 621 -18.39 2.87 39.52
CA ARG A 621 -18.96 2.39 40.79
C ARG A 621 -19.30 3.47 41.80
N ASN A 622 -18.60 4.61 41.77
CA ASN A 622 -18.61 5.58 42.86
C ASN A 622 -19.36 6.89 42.52
N ILE A 623 -19.93 7.03 41.32
CA ILE A 623 -20.53 8.29 40.88
C ILE A 623 -22.03 8.46 41.19
N GLU A 624 -22.75 7.43 41.64
CA GLU A 624 -24.22 7.42 41.79
C GLU A 624 -24.81 8.68 42.45
N ASN A 625 -24.15 9.19 43.50
CA ASN A 625 -24.62 10.34 44.29
C ASN A 625 -23.80 11.61 44.05
N LEU A 626 -23.19 11.75 42.87
CA LEU A 626 -22.39 12.90 42.47
C LEU A 626 -22.93 13.53 41.19
N PRO A 627 -22.76 14.84 40.97
CA PRO A 627 -23.19 15.49 39.74
C PRO A 627 -22.21 15.23 38.59
N ILE A 628 -21.98 13.95 38.27
CA ILE A 628 -21.02 13.49 37.25
C ILE A 628 -21.76 12.73 36.16
N PHE A 629 -21.63 13.21 34.93
CA PHE A 629 -22.09 12.55 33.72
C PHE A 629 -20.91 11.90 33.01
N PHE A 630 -20.81 10.58 33.06
CA PHE A 630 -19.67 9.83 32.54
C PHE A 630 -20.01 9.15 31.22
N THR A 631 -19.44 9.64 30.12
CA THR A 631 -19.68 9.13 28.77
C THR A 631 -18.53 8.24 28.31
N LEU A 632 -18.84 7.03 27.85
CA LEU A 632 -17.88 6.06 27.35
C LEU A 632 -18.23 5.71 25.90
N VAL A 633 -17.29 5.90 24.96
CA VAL A 633 -17.55 5.70 23.53
C VAL A 633 -16.65 4.58 23.01
N TYR A 634 -17.25 3.54 22.40
CA TYR A 634 -16.51 2.36 21.96
C TYR A 634 -17.12 1.65 20.75
N ARG A 635 -16.34 0.75 20.15
CA ARG A 635 -16.86 -0.32 19.28
C ARG A 635 -17.36 -1.46 20.17
N PRO A 636 -18.41 -2.21 19.78
CA PRO A 636 -18.96 -3.29 20.59
C PRO A 636 -17.87 -4.17 21.24
N LEU A 637 -17.82 -4.20 22.57
CA LEU A 637 -16.77 -4.88 23.31
C LEU A 637 -16.99 -6.39 23.30
N LYS A 638 -15.92 -7.17 23.17
CA LYS A 638 -15.98 -8.65 23.17
C LYS A 638 -16.33 -9.23 24.54
N LYS A 639 -16.04 -8.49 25.61
CA LYS A 639 -16.31 -8.84 27.01
C LYS A 639 -17.23 -7.80 27.61
N LYS A 640 -18.12 -8.24 28.50
CA LYS A 640 -19.00 -7.34 29.25
C LYS A 640 -18.23 -6.75 30.43
N GLU A 641 -18.10 -5.43 30.46
CA GLU A 641 -17.38 -4.68 31.50
C GLU A 641 -18.29 -4.33 32.68
N GLU A 642 -17.70 -4.15 33.87
CA GLU A 642 -18.44 -3.92 35.13
C GLU A 642 -19.31 -2.66 35.10
N PHE A 643 -18.85 -1.59 34.43
CA PHE A 643 -19.61 -0.35 34.30
C PHE A 643 -20.96 -0.54 33.58
N LEU A 644 -21.13 -1.58 32.75
CA LEU A 644 -22.40 -1.88 32.07
C LEU A 644 -23.46 -2.48 32.99
N GLU A 645 -23.07 -2.96 34.16
CA GLU A 645 -23.96 -3.65 35.09
C GLU A 645 -24.58 -2.72 36.13
N LYS A 646 -24.24 -1.42 36.12
CA LYS A 646 -24.75 -0.46 37.12
C LYS A 646 -26.14 0.04 36.76
N GLU A 647 -26.99 0.24 37.78
CA GLU A 647 -28.36 0.74 37.61
C GLU A 647 -28.40 2.18 37.04
N TRP A 648 -27.32 2.94 37.23
CA TRP A 648 -27.17 4.28 36.67
C TRP A 648 -26.49 4.32 35.30
N THR A 649 -26.29 3.16 34.67
CA THR A 649 -25.75 3.05 33.30
C THR A 649 -26.86 2.93 32.26
N LYS A 650 -26.67 3.63 31.15
CA LYS A 650 -27.45 3.51 29.93
C LYS A 650 -26.53 3.25 28.76
N GLU A 651 -26.89 2.29 27.93
CA GLU A 651 -26.13 1.97 26.72
C GLU A 651 -26.97 2.32 25.48
N ILE A 652 -26.40 3.16 24.64
CA ILE A 652 -26.90 3.49 23.31
C ILE A 652 -26.06 2.71 22.31
N ILE A 653 -26.66 1.70 21.68
CA ILE A 653 -26.05 1.03 20.53
C ILE A 653 -26.50 1.75 19.27
N LEU A 654 -25.61 2.54 18.69
CA LEU A 654 -25.86 3.23 17.44
C LEU A 654 -25.99 2.23 16.31
N LYS A 655 -27.14 2.32 15.64
CA LYS A 655 -27.45 1.57 14.44
C LYS A 655 -27.36 2.47 13.22
N GLU A 656 -27.39 1.84 12.07
CA GLU A 656 -27.51 2.48 10.78
C GLU A 656 -28.73 3.40 10.74
N LEU A 657 -28.63 4.50 10.01
CA LEU A 657 -29.74 5.41 9.82
C LEU A 657 -30.86 4.70 9.04
N PRO A 658 -32.12 4.84 9.48
CA PRO A 658 -33.27 4.45 8.66
C PRO A 658 -33.19 5.10 7.28
N SER A 659 -33.82 4.47 6.29
CA SER A 659 -33.86 4.95 4.91
C SER A 659 -34.28 6.42 4.82
N GLU A 660 -35.31 6.83 5.55
CA GLU A 660 -35.80 8.21 5.54
C GLU A 660 -34.75 9.19 6.05
N LYS A 661 -34.04 8.81 7.12
CA LYS A 661 -32.99 9.63 7.76
C LYS A 661 -31.70 9.65 6.95
N SER A 662 -31.42 8.58 6.22
CA SER A 662 -30.31 8.54 5.26
C SER A 662 -30.52 9.55 4.14
N ILE A 663 -31.75 9.68 3.63
CA ILE A 663 -32.09 10.70 2.63
C ILE A 663 -32.07 12.11 3.22
N GLU A 664 -32.62 12.31 4.42
CA GLU A 664 -32.55 13.59 5.13
C GLU A 664 -31.08 14.06 5.33
N LEU A 665 -30.14 13.14 5.58
CA LEU A 665 -28.72 13.47 5.65
C LEU A 665 -28.19 13.99 4.31
N VAL A 666 -28.53 13.33 3.20
CA VAL A 666 -28.15 13.77 1.85
C VAL A 666 -28.76 15.13 1.51
N GLU A 667 -30.03 15.34 1.83
CA GLU A 667 -30.74 16.61 1.67
C GLU A 667 -30.03 17.74 2.41
N ASN A 668 -29.61 17.47 3.65
CA ASN A 668 -28.88 18.44 4.46
C ASN A 668 -27.45 18.69 3.97
N LEU A 669 -26.76 17.68 3.44
CA LEU A 669 -25.43 17.83 2.85
C LEU A 669 -25.46 18.69 1.57
N LEU A 670 -26.49 18.51 0.75
CA LEU A 670 -26.69 19.22 -0.51
C LEU A 670 -27.53 20.50 -0.34
N GLY A 671 -28.17 20.77 0.80
CA GLY A 671 -29.08 21.90 0.95
C GLY A 671 -30.28 21.87 -0.03
N ILE A 672 -30.74 20.69 -0.46
CA ILE A 672 -31.89 20.49 -1.34
C ILE A 672 -32.91 19.56 -0.70
N LYS A 673 -34.18 19.67 -1.09
CA LYS A 673 -35.27 18.81 -0.59
C LYS A 673 -35.76 17.76 -1.59
N ASP A 674 -35.33 17.86 -2.84
CA ASP A 674 -35.85 17.00 -3.91
C ASP A 674 -34.71 16.18 -4.52
N ILE A 675 -34.54 14.97 -4.00
CA ILE A 675 -33.57 13.99 -4.48
C ILE A 675 -34.31 13.00 -5.39
N PRO A 676 -33.81 12.72 -6.61
CA PRO A 676 -34.40 11.71 -7.50
C PRO A 676 -34.54 10.35 -6.81
N ASP A 677 -35.71 9.71 -6.95
CA ASP A 677 -36.01 8.44 -6.25
C ASP A 677 -35.03 7.31 -6.59
N GLU A 678 -34.46 7.32 -7.79
CA GLU A 678 -33.42 6.37 -8.19
C GLU A 678 -32.14 6.56 -7.38
N LEU A 679 -31.72 7.80 -7.14
CA LEU A 679 -30.57 8.10 -6.31
C LEU A 679 -30.84 7.79 -4.84
N LYS A 680 -32.05 8.08 -4.34
CA LYS A 680 -32.46 7.67 -2.98
C LYS A 680 -32.25 6.16 -2.79
N LYS A 681 -32.72 5.34 -3.74
CA LYS A 681 -32.55 3.87 -3.70
C LYS A 681 -31.08 3.46 -3.71
N ILE A 682 -30.24 4.10 -4.53
CA ILE A 682 -28.81 3.78 -4.60
C ILE A 682 -28.12 4.13 -3.29
N ILE A 683 -28.37 5.32 -2.74
CA ILE A 683 -27.77 5.75 -1.47
C ILE A 683 -28.18 4.79 -0.35
N ILE A 684 -29.47 4.46 -0.24
CA ILE A 684 -29.97 3.52 0.77
C ILE A 684 -29.32 2.14 0.60
N ASN A 685 -29.34 1.57 -0.60
CA ASN A 685 -28.83 0.22 -0.86
C ASN A 685 -27.32 0.09 -0.68
N LYS A 686 -26.56 1.11 -1.12
CA LYS A 686 -25.10 1.10 -1.05
C LYS A 686 -24.62 1.46 0.35
N SER A 687 -25.08 2.58 0.90
CA SER A 687 -24.62 3.02 2.22
C SER A 687 -25.06 2.10 3.36
N GLN A 688 -26.14 1.34 3.15
CA GLN A 688 -26.84 0.58 4.17
C GLN A 688 -27.15 1.42 5.42
N GLY A 689 -27.30 2.74 5.26
CA GLY A 689 -27.56 3.69 6.35
C GLY A 689 -26.33 4.10 7.17
N ASN A 690 -25.10 3.76 6.76
CA ASN A 690 -23.89 4.26 7.40
C ASN A 690 -23.67 5.75 7.04
N PRO A 691 -23.75 6.69 8.01
CA PRO A 691 -23.67 8.13 7.74
C PRO A 691 -22.38 8.56 7.04
N PHE A 692 -21.24 8.01 7.47
CA PHE A 692 -19.95 8.34 6.86
C PHE A 692 -19.88 7.84 5.41
N TYR A 693 -20.43 6.67 5.14
CA TYR A 693 -20.52 6.18 3.78
C TYR A 693 -21.45 7.06 2.93
N ILE A 694 -22.59 7.51 3.46
CA ILE A 694 -23.48 8.44 2.77
C ILE A 694 -22.71 9.72 2.39
N GLU A 695 -21.97 10.32 3.33
CA GLU A 695 -21.17 11.51 3.07
C GLU A 695 -20.12 11.30 1.97
N GLU A 696 -19.33 10.22 2.07
CA GLU A 696 -18.27 9.93 1.10
C GLU A 696 -18.83 9.54 -0.28
N LEU A 697 -19.98 8.88 -0.30
CA LEU A 697 -20.71 8.54 -1.52
C LEU A 697 -21.21 9.81 -2.20
N VAL A 698 -21.82 10.75 -1.46
CA VAL A 698 -22.26 12.04 -2.02
C VAL A 698 -21.06 12.86 -2.51
N LYS A 699 -19.95 12.92 -1.76
CA LYS A 699 -18.71 13.57 -2.24
C LYS A 699 -18.18 12.92 -3.52
N SER A 700 -18.14 11.59 -3.59
CA SER A 700 -17.74 10.86 -4.78
C SER A 700 -18.64 11.19 -5.98
N LEU A 701 -19.96 11.24 -5.79
CA LEU A 701 -20.91 11.62 -6.84
C LEU A 701 -20.69 13.05 -7.37
N ILE A 702 -20.30 13.99 -6.51
CA ILE A 702 -19.92 15.35 -6.91
C ILE A 702 -18.61 15.33 -7.68
N GLU A 703 -17.59 14.66 -7.14
CA GLU A 703 -16.26 14.54 -7.78
C GLU A 703 -16.36 13.91 -9.18
N GLN A 704 -17.26 12.94 -9.35
CA GLN A 704 -17.56 12.27 -10.62
C GLN A 704 -18.50 13.09 -11.55
N GLY A 705 -19.08 14.19 -11.07
CA GLY A 705 -19.97 15.06 -11.84
C GLY A 705 -21.39 14.54 -12.04
N TYR A 706 -21.86 13.60 -11.20
CA TYR A 706 -23.27 13.18 -11.13
C TYR A 706 -24.15 14.19 -10.37
N ILE A 707 -23.52 15.00 -9.53
CA ILE A 707 -24.14 16.11 -8.82
C ILE A 707 -23.31 17.35 -9.15
N ILE A 708 -23.93 18.39 -9.68
CA ILE A 708 -23.26 19.65 -10.03
C ILE A 708 -23.93 20.83 -9.35
N GLU A 709 -23.13 21.81 -8.93
CA GLU A 709 -23.61 23.06 -8.33
C GLU A 709 -23.66 24.15 -9.41
N GLU A 710 -24.87 24.59 -9.80
CA GLU A 710 -25.06 25.71 -10.74
C GLU A 710 -25.74 26.91 -10.05
N LYS A 711 -27.06 26.86 -9.89
CA LYS A 711 -27.92 27.83 -9.16
C LYS A 711 -28.73 27.06 -8.09
N GLY A 712 -28.03 26.20 -7.36
CA GLY A 712 -28.58 25.06 -6.61
C GLY A 712 -28.04 23.75 -7.16
N TRP A 713 -28.03 22.71 -6.32
CA TRP A 713 -27.55 21.38 -6.71
C TRP A 713 -28.50 20.73 -7.71
N LYS A 714 -27.96 20.29 -8.84
CA LYS A 714 -28.68 19.53 -9.85
C LYS A 714 -28.00 18.19 -10.03
N PHE A 715 -28.83 17.16 -10.12
CA PHE A 715 -28.36 15.85 -10.49
C PHE A 715 -28.33 15.70 -12.01
N THR A 716 -27.23 15.18 -12.55
CA THR A 716 -27.00 15.04 -13.98
C THR A 716 -26.77 13.58 -14.34
N GLY A 717 -27.44 13.10 -15.39
CA GLY A 717 -27.27 11.76 -15.97
C GLY A 717 -28.14 10.65 -15.38
N ASP A 718 -28.03 9.45 -15.96
CA ASP A 718 -28.79 8.25 -15.57
C ASP A 718 -28.16 7.58 -14.33
N PHE A 719 -28.92 7.55 -13.22
CA PHE A 719 -28.46 6.98 -11.95
C PHE A 719 -28.27 5.46 -12.01
N LYS A 720 -28.83 4.76 -13.00
CA LYS A 720 -28.67 3.30 -13.17
C LYS A 720 -27.24 2.90 -13.55
N SER A 721 -26.41 3.85 -14.00
CA SER A 721 -25.04 3.62 -14.47
C SER A 721 -23.95 4.02 -13.45
N ILE A 722 -24.33 4.50 -12.26
CA ILE A 722 -23.39 4.98 -11.25
C ILE A 722 -22.74 3.79 -10.54
N GLU A 723 -21.48 3.54 -10.83
CA GLU A 723 -20.66 2.59 -10.08
C GLU A 723 -20.10 3.27 -8.83
N ILE A 724 -20.79 3.05 -7.72
CA ILE A 724 -20.35 3.45 -6.38
C ILE A 724 -19.69 2.23 -5.73
N PRO A 725 -18.43 2.32 -5.25
CA PRO A 725 -17.74 1.22 -4.59
C PRO A 725 -18.57 0.65 -3.45
N ASP A 726 -18.62 -0.67 -3.27
CA ASP A 726 -19.50 -1.35 -2.29
C ASP A 726 -19.08 -1.15 -0.82
N THR A 727 -17.89 -0.59 -0.59
CA THR A 727 -17.28 -0.46 0.74
C THR A 727 -16.67 0.92 0.93
N VAL A 728 -16.71 1.44 2.15
CA VAL A 728 -16.17 2.75 2.52
C VAL A 728 -14.65 2.82 2.28
N GLU A 729 -13.93 1.73 2.55
CA GLU A 729 -12.48 1.61 2.35
C GLU A 729 -12.11 1.83 0.89
N ALA A 730 -12.92 1.32 -0.05
CA ALA A 730 -12.69 1.49 -1.47
C ALA A 730 -12.92 2.93 -1.94
N VAL A 731 -13.91 3.63 -1.35
CA VAL A 731 -14.15 5.07 -1.62
C VAL A 731 -12.97 5.90 -1.12
N ILE A 732 -12.48 5.63 0.09
CA ILE A 732 -11.31 6.32 0.66
C ILE A 732 -10.04 6.04 -0.15
N LEU A 733 -9.79 4.79 -0.51
CA LEU A 733 -8.61 4.38 -1.27
C LEU A 733 -8.55 5.12 -2.61
N SER A 734 -9.69 5.21 -3.31
CA SER A 734 -9.82 6.00 -4.52
C SER A 734 -9.40 7.47 -4.34
N ARG A 735 -9.86 8.12 -3.27
CA ARG A 735 -9.52 9.51 -2.97
C ARG A 735 -8.02 9.67 -2.69
N ILE A 736 -7.41 8.73 -1.97
CA ILE A 736 -5.95 8.68 -1.73
C ILE A 736 -5.19 8.49 -3.04
N ASP A 737 -5.69 7.65 -3.94
CA ASP A 737 -5.03 7.37 -5.21
C ASP A 737 -5.16 8.50 -6.25
N ARG A 738 -6.12 9.42 -6.09
CA ARG A 738 -6.20 10.68 -6.84
C ARG A 738 -5.17 11.73 -6.39
N LEU A 739 -4.53 11.53 -5.24
CA LEU A 739 -3.48 12.43 -4.75
C LEU A 739 -2.24 12.37 -5.65
N LYS A 740 -1.60 13.53 -5.81
CA LYS A 740 -0.24 13.62 -6.37
C LYS A 740 0.71 12.75 -5.55
N LEU A 741 1.78 12.25 -6.18
CA LEU A 741 2.73 11.34 -5.54
C LEU A 741 3.29 11.93 -4.24
N GLU A 742 3.57 13.24 -4.23
CA GLU A 742 4.08 13.94 -3.06
C GLU A 742 3.05 13.98 -1.92
N ASP A 743 1.81 14.33 -2.24
CA ASP A 743 0.70 14.42 -1.29
C ASP A 743 0.37 13.04 -0.70
N ARG A 744 0.41 11.99 -1.54
CA ARG A 744 0.21 10.60 -1.13
C ARG A 744 1.33 10.11 -0.22
N ASN A 745 2.58 10.40 -0.54
CA ASN A 745 3.72 10.01 0.27
C ASN A 745 3.64 10.65 1.66
N VAL A 746 3.32 11.95 1.72
CA VAL A 746 3.10 12.66 2.99
C VAL A 746 1.96 12.02 3.79
N LEU A 747 0.81 11.71 3.16
CA LEU A 747 -0.30 11.05 3.83
C LEU A 747 0.07 9.64 4.35
N GLN A 748 0.85 8.87 3.57
CA GLN A 748 1.33 7.55 3.97
C GLN A 748 2.32 7.64 5.14
N VAL A 749 3.26 8.59 5.13
CA VAL A 749 4.17 8.83 6.27
C VAL A 749 3.37 9.26 7.50
N ALA A 750 2.42 10.18 7.34
CA ALA A 750 1.51 10.61 8.41
C ALA A 750 0.76 9.42 9.01
N SER A 751 0.33 8.45 8.19
CA SER A 751 -0.43 7.28 8.67
C SER A 751 0.35 6.39 9.63
N ILE A 752 1.70 6.43 9.62
CA ILE A 752 2.54 5.70 10.59
C ILE A 752 2.49 6.37 11.98
N LEU A 753 2.30 7.69 12.02
CA LEU A 753 2.32 8.48 13.26
C LEU A 753 1.05 8.32 14.08
N GLY A 754 -0.04 7.82 13.46
CA GLY A 754 -1.32 7.64 14.11
C GLY A 754 -2.40 8.55 13.55
N ARG A 755 -3.57 8.53 14.20
CA ARG A 755 -4.71 9.39 13.83
C ARG A 755 -4.42 10.87 14.09
N GLU A 756 -3.70 11.16 15.16
CA GLU A 756 -3.23 12.49 15.56
C GLU A 756 -1.70 12.48 15.54
N PHE A 757 -1.09 13.56 15.06
CA PHE A 757 0.35 13.74 15.11
C PHE A 757 0.73 15.23 15.11
N ASP A 758 1.81 15.53 15.83
CA ASP A 758 2.41 16.87 15.86
C ASP A 758 3.14 17.16 14.54
N GLU A 759 3.11 18.43 14.10
CA GLU A 759 3.88 18.87 12.94
C GLU A 759 5.39 18.61 13.12
N PHE A 760 5.90 18.72 14.35
CA PHE A 760 7.26 18.37 14.74
C PHE A 760 7.68 16.97 14.25
N LEU A 761 6.84 15.96 14.51
CA LEU A 761 7.14 14.56 14.20
C LEU A 761 7.23 14.34 12.68
N ILE A 762 6.23 14.83 11.93
CA ILE A 762 6.21 14.63 10.48
C ILE A 762 7.31 15.43 9.78
N LYS A 763 7.67 16.63 10.28
CA LYS A 763 8.83 17.39 9.80
C LYS A 763 10.14 16.65 10.05
N GLY A 764 10.27 15.99 11.20
CA GLY A 764 11.44 15.20 11.55
C GLY A 764 11.67 13.99 10.64
N ILE A 765 10.59 13.35 10.20
CA ILE A 765 10.65 12.11 9.43
C ILE A 765 10.65 12.35 7.92
N TYR A 766 9.95 13.39 7.46
CA TYR A 766 9.82 13.68 6.03
C TYR A 766 10.96 14.57 5.53
N PRO A 767 11.75 14.14 4.51
CA PRO A 767 13.01 14.79 4.16
C PRO A 767 12.86 16.15 3.45
N GLU A 768 11.75 16.40 2.74
CA GLU A 768 11.60 17.60 1.90
C GLU A 768 10.53 18.57 2.44
N GLN A 769 10.98 19.56 3.22
CA GLN A 769 10.10 20.47 3.98
C GLN A 769 9.18 21.36 3.12
N LYS A 770 9.66 21.82 1.96
CA LYS A 770 8.83 22.63 1.05
C LYS A 770 7.66 21.83 0.49
N THR A 771 7.93 20.58 0.10
CA THR A 771 6.93 19.64 -0.39
C THR A 771 5.96 19.27 0.72
N LEU A 772 6.46 18.94 1.91
CA LEU A 772 5.65 18.63 3.09
C LEU A 772 4.59 19.70 3.37
N LYS A 773 4.99 20.98 3.46
CA LYS A 773 4.06 22.08 3.75
C LYS A 773 2.97 22.23 2.70
N LYS A 774 3.33 22.11 1.40
CA LYS A 774 2.38 22.18 0.29
C LYS A 774 1.41 20.99 0.31
N SER A 775 1.93 19.80 0.58
CA SER A 775 1.16 18.57 0.65
C SER A 775 0.19 18.56 1.83
N LEU A 776 0.61 18.97 3.02
CA LEU A 776 -0.28 19.09 4.18
C LEU A 776 -1.45 20.05 3.89
N SER A 777 -1.18 21.21 3.28
CA SER A 777 -2.23 22.15 2.87
C SER A 777 -3.16 21.57 1.79
N ASN A 778 -2.64 20.78 0.84
CA ASN A 778 -3.46 20.11 -0.16
C ASN A 778 -4.34 19.01 0.46
N LEU A 779 -3.78 18.19 1.36
CA LEU A 779 -4.48 17.11 2.05
C LEU A 779 -5.60 17.65 2.95
N GLU A 780 -5.37 18.81 3.57
CA GLU A 780 -6.37 19.56 4.32
C GLU A 780 -7.49 20.07 3.41
N ARG A 781 -7.14 20.69 2.27
CA ARG A 781 -8.12 21.12 1.27
C ARG A 781 -8.96 19.97 0.70
N LEU A 782 -8.39 18.77 0.65
CA LEU A 782 -9.06 17.54 0.21
C LEU A 782 -9.80 16.84 1.36
N ASP A 783 -9.86 17.43 2.55
CA ASP A 783 -10.63 16.94 3.68
C ASP A 783 -10.17 15.56 4.20
N LEU A 784 -8.91 15.19 3.93
CA LEU A 784 -8.30 13.94 4.40
C LEU A 784 -7.66 14.09 5.79
N ILE A 785 -7.10 15.28 6.03
CA ILE A 785 -6.57 15.69 7.33
C ILE A 785 -7.19 17.03 7.73
N LYS A 786 -7.16 17.35 9.02
CA LYS A 786 -7.46 18.68 9.57
C LYS A 786 -6.24 19.20 10.29
N GLN A 787 -6.02 20.50 10.16
CA GLN A 787 -5.02 21.22 10.95
C GLN A 787 -5.73 21.89 12.13
N GLU A 788 -5.22 21.68 13.33
CA GLU A 788 -5.61 22.45 14.50
C GLU A 788 -4.41 23.22 15.03
N LYS A 789 -4.66 24.45 15.47
CA LYS A 789 -3.62 25.29 16.01
C LYS A 789 -3.37 24.89 17.46
N GLY A 790 -2.30 24.13 17.69
CA GLY A 790 -1.74 23.94 19.02
C GLY A 790 -1.01 25.20 19.50
N GLU A 791 -0.65 25.22 20.78
CA GLU A 791 0.20 26.28 21.33
C GLU A 791 1.67 26.03 20.89
N GLY A 792 2.10 26.72 19.81
CA GLY A 792 3.51 26.75 19.36
C GLY A 792 3.76 26.09 17.99
N GLU A 793 3.20 24.90 17.76
CA GLU A 793 3.23 24.19 16.47
C GLU A 793 1.83 23.69 16.07
N TYR A 794 1.66 23.34 14.79
CA TYR A 794 0.39 22.81 14.31
C TYR A 794 0.24 21.33 14.70
N LYS A 795 -0.97 20.93 15.09
CA LYS A 795 -1.37 19.53 15.19
C LYS A 795 -2.17 19.13 13.97
N TYR A 796 -1.96 17.90 13.51
CA TYR A 796 -2.71 17.33 12.39
C TYR A 796 -3.47 16.10 12.82
N PHE A 797 -4.67 15.97 12.27
CA PHE A 797 -5.57 14.86 12.55
C PHE A 797 -6.07 14.29 11.24
N PHE A 798 -6.06 12.97 11.10
CA PHE A 798 -6.88 12.32 10.09
C PHE A 798 -8.34 12.55 10.45
N LYS A 799 -9.10 13.15 9.51
CA LYS A 799 -10.50 13.49 9.75
C LYS A 799 -11.33 12.26 10.16
N HIS A 800 -11.00 11.11 9.59
CA HIS A 800 -11.58 9.82 9.92
C HIS A 800 -10.48 8.80 10.16
N ILE A 801 -10.62 7.97 11.20
CA ILE A 801 -9.70 6.86 11.48
C ILE A 801 -9.54 5.93 10.26
N LEU A 802 -10.64 5.68 9.53
CA LEU A 802 -10.60 4.80 8.36
C LEU A 802 -9.70 5.35 7.25
N THR A 803 -9.56 6.67 7.13
CA THR A 803 -8.61 7.30 6.20
C THR A 803 -7.17 6.96 6.56
N GLN A 804 -6.83 7.00 7.85
CA GLN A 804 -5.52 6.60 8.35
C GLN A 804 -5.28 5.10 8.12
N GLU A 805 -6.25 4.25 8.45
CA GLU A 805 -6.14 2.79 8.30
C GLU A 805 -5.94 2.39 6.83
N VAL A 806 -6.70 3.00 5.91
CA VAL A 806 -6.55 2.75 4.47
C VAL A 806 -5.20 3.27 3.96
N ALA A 807 -4.80 4.49 4.32
CA ALA A 807 -3.48 5.03 3.95
C ALA A 807 -2.33 4.14 4.44
N TYR A 808 -2.37 3.71 5.70
CA TYR A 808 -1.41 2.78 6.29
C TYR A 808 -1.41 1.42 5.59
N GLY A 809 -2.59 0.92 5.20
CA GLY A 809 -2.77 -0.31 4.45
C GLY A 809 -2.16 -0.33 3.04
N THR A 810 -1.90 0.85 2.45
CA THR A 810 -1.24 0.97 1.14
C THR A 810 0.27 0.79 1.18
N LEU A 811 0.91 0.90 2.35
CA LEU A 811 2.36 0.75 2.49
C LEU A 811 2.81 -0.73 2.40
N SER A 812 3.95 -1.00 1.75
CA SER A 812 4.60 -2.32 1.80
C SER A 812 5.17 -2.62 3.20
N PHE A 813 5.35 -3.91 3.54
CA PHE A 813 5.88 -4.28 4.86
C PHE A 813 7.28 -3.72 5.10
N ALA A 814 8.15 -3.79 4.09
CA ALA A 814 9.50 -3.22 4.17
C ALA A 814 9.47 -1.69 4.39
N ARG A 815 8.53 -0.98 3.76
CA ARG A 815 8.38 0.46 3.94
C ARG A 815 7.80 0.80 5.32
N LYS A 816 6.84 0.03 5.82
CA LYS A 816 6.34 0.15 7.20
C LYS A 816 7.49 0.00 8.18
N LYS A 817 8.29 -1.07 8.05
CA LYS A 817 9.47 -1.33 8.86
C LYS A 817 10.44 -0.14 8.87
N GLU A 818 10.81 0.35 7.69
CA GLU A 818 11.70 1.50 7.55
C GLU A 818 11.14 2.75 8.24
N LEU A 819 9.87 3.09 8.01
CA LEU A 819 9.24 4.27 8.59
C LEU A 819 9.08 4.14 10.11
N HIS A 820 8.69 2.98 10.62
CA HIS A 820 8.63 2.72 12.06
C HIS A 820 10.02 2.86 12.71
N CYS A 821 11.09 2.33 12.11
CA CYS A 821 12.46 2.56 12.60
C CYS A 821 12.87 4.03 12.56
N LYS A 822 12.49 4.76 11.50
CA LYS A 822 12.76 6.21 11.40
C LYS A 822 12.07 6.99 12.49
N VAL A 823 10.80 6.70 12.76
CA VAL A 823 10.03 7.33 13.84
C VAL A 823 10.68 7.02 15.19
N GLY A 824 10.98 5.75 15.47
CA GLY A 824 11.64 5.34 16.71
C GLY A 824 13.00 6.01 16.91
N SER A 825 13.83 6.08 15.86
CA SER A 825 15.15 6.71 15.92
C SER A 825 15.07 8.24 16.11
N PHE A 826 14.07 8.87 15.48
CA PHE A 826 13.82 10.30 15.65
C PHE A 826 13.39 10.62 17.09
N LEU A 827 12.42 9.87 17.64
CA LEU A 827 11.99 9.99 19.03
C LEU A 827 13.13 9.74 20.02
N GLU A 828 13.94 8.71 19.79
CA GLU A 828 15.11 8.37 20.63
C GLU A 828 16.15 9.49 20.70
N THR A 829 16.33 10.22 19.58
CA THR A 829 17.36 11.26 19.46
C THR A 829 16.86 12.61 19.98
N GLU A 830 15.71 13.08 19.49
CA GLU A 830 15.23 14.44 19.75
C GLU A 830 14.49 14.58 21.08
N LEU A 831 13.92 13.49 21.61
CA LEU A 831 13.20 13.49 22.88
C LEU A 831 13.96 12.73 23.97
N LYS A 832 15.29 12.65 23.85
CA LYS A 832 16.17 11.93 24.79
C LYS A 832 15.97 12.35 26.25
N ASP A 833 15.78 13.65 26.50
CA ASP A 833 15.58 14.20 27.86
C ASP A 833 14.19 13.90 28.43
N ARG A 834 13.24 13.50 27.57
CA ARG A 834 11.88 13.06 27.92
C ARG A 834 11.66 11.58 27.58
N LYS A 835 12.74 10.80 27.44
CA LYS A 835 12.71 9.39 27.02
C LYS A 835 11.72 8.57 27.85
N ASP A 836 11.69 8.78 29.16
CA ASP A 836 10.81 8.05 30.07
C ASP A 836 9.32 8.23 29.73
N GLU A 837 8.92 9.37 29.14
CA GLU A 837 7.55 9.62 28.70
C GLU A 837 7.19 8.76 27.47
N PHE A 838 8.14 8.52 26.56
CA PHE A 838 7.90 7.89 25.25
C PHE A 838 8.43 6.45 25.12
N VAL A 839 8.92 5.85 26.20
CA VAL A 839 9.56 4.51 26.18
C VAL A 839 8.67 3.42 25.57
N GLY A 840 7.35 3.50 25.78
CA GLY A 840 6.38 2.60 25.17
C GLY A 840 6.26 2.76 23.65
N LEU A 841 6.29 4.00 23.14
CA LEU A 841 6.35 4.27 21.69
C LEU A 841 7.64 3.76 21.08
N LEU A 842 8.78 3.93 21.75
CA LEU A 842 10.06 3.38 21.30
C LEU A 842 9.97 1.85 21.17
N SER A 843 9.43 1.18 22.20
CA SER A 843 9.16 -0.27 22.15
C SER A 843 8.28 -0.65 20.95
N TYR A 844 7.16 0.05 20.72
CA TYR A 844 6.23 -0.22 19.62
C TYR A 844 6.85 0.02 18.22
N HIS A 845 7.47 1.18 18.01
CA HIS A 845 8.06 1.54 16.73
C HIS A 845 9.28 0.68 16.38
N PHE A 846 10.16 0.36 17.34
CA PHE A 846 11.27 -0.55 17.04
C PHE A 846 10.81 -2.00 16.85
N TYR A 847 9.72 -2.44 17.51
CA TYR A 847 9.14 -3.76 17.28
C TYR A 847 8.55 -3.90 15.87
N LEU A 848 7.69 -2.97 15.44
CA LEU A 848 7.16 -2.95 14.06
C LEU A 848 8.22 -2.61 13.02
N GLY A 849 9.27 -1.91 13.45
CA GLY A 849 10.50 -1.68 12.70
C GLY A 849 11.43 -2.90 12.64
N GLU A 850 11.09 -4.00 13.32
CA GLU A 850 11.92 -5.20 13.48
C GLU A 850 13.40 -4.90 13.80
N ASP A 851 13.65 -3.81 14.54
CA ASP A 851 14.92 -3.55 15.21
C ASP A 851 14.79 -4.22 16.59
N TYR A 852 14.98 -5.54 16.59
CA TYR A 852 14.68 -6.36 17.75
C TYR A 852 15.63 -6.09 18.92
N ASP A 853 16.85 -5.61 18.67
CA ASP A 853 17.79 -5.19 19.72
C ASP A 853 17.23 -4.01 20.51
N LYS A 854 16.84 -2.93 19.81
CA LYS A 854 16.22 -1.76 20.45
C LYS A 854 14.84 -2.08 20.99
N SER A 855 14.06 -2.88 20.27
CA SER A 855 12.74 -3.32 20.72
C SER A 855 12.85 -4.08 22.04
N LEU A 856 13.79 -5.02 22.18
CA LEU A 856 14.04 -5.74 23.43
C LEU A 856 14.37 -4.77 24.57
N LEU A 857 15.34 -3.88 24.36
CA LEU A 857 15.75 -2.89 25.36
C LEU A 857 14.56 -2.04 25.85
N TYR A 858 13.86 -1.39 24.92
CA TYR A 858 12.77 -0.48 25.26
C TYR A 858 11.52 -1.21 25.76
N SER A 859 11.29 -2.45 25.34
CA SER A 859 10.17 -3.26 25.86
C SER A 859 10.43 -3.69 27.30
N VAL A 860 11.67 -4.01 27.68
CA VAL A 860 12.01 -4.29 29.08
C VAL A 860 11.87 -3.03 29.95
N GLU A 861 12.38 -1.88 29.49
CA GLU A 861 12.24 -0.60 30.20
C GLU A 861 10.77 -0.21 30.36
N ALA A 862 9.96 -0.32 29.29
CA ALA A 862 8.53 -0.05 29.32
C ALA A 862 7.76 -1.02 30.24
N GLY A 863 8.13 -2.31 30.22
CA GLY A 863 7.55 -3.33 31.09
C GLY A 863 7.85 -3.10 32.57
N GLU A 864 9.09 -2.73 32.93
CA GLU A 864 9.44 -2.36 34.30
C GLU A 864 8.73 -1.06 34.73
N LYS A 865 8.57 -0.09 33.83
CA LYS A 865 7.76 1.12 34.12
C LYS A 865 6.30 0.76 34.38
N ALA A 866 5.67 -0.01 33.50
CA ALA A 866 4.28 -0.46 33.63
C ALA A 866 4.06 -1.26 34.92
N LYS A 867 5.00 -2.14 35.27
CA LYS A 867 5.00 -2.92 36.52
C LYS A 867 5.04 -2.03 37.76
N LYS A 868 5.83 -0.94 37.77
CA LYS A 868 5.89 -0.02 38.92
C LYS A 868 4.56 0.70 39.16
N VAL A 869 3.84 1.05 38.09
CA VAL A 869 2.46 1.61 38.17
C VAL A 869 1.35 0.55 38.26
N TYR A 870 1.72 -0.72 38.45
CA TYR A 870 0.81 -1.87 38.56
C TYR A 870 -0.14 -2.04 37.36
N ALA A 871 0.31 -1.61 36.19
CA ALA A 871 -0.28 -1.89 34.88
C ALA A 871 0.23 -3.27 34.43
N ASN A 872 -0.26 -4.32 35.11
CA ASN A 872 0.31 -5.67 35.00
C ASN A 872 0.07 -6.32 33.63
N GLU A 873 -1.06 -6.04 32.98
CA GLU A 873 -1.34 -6.61 31.66
C GLU A 873 -0.47 -5.95 30.59
N GLU A 874 -0.23 -4.65 30.71
CA GLU A 874 0.67 -3.87 29.86
C GLU A 874 2.12 -4.30 30.10
N ALA A 875 2.50 -4.50 31.37
CA ALA A 875 3.79 -5.07 31.71
C ALA A 875 3.97 -6.46 31.08
N ILE A 876 2.94 -7.32 31.12
CA ILE A 876 2.94 -8.61 30.43
C ILE A 876 3.07 -8.42 28.93
N GLU A 877 2.35 -7.49 28.31
CA GLU A 877 2.44 -7.22 26.87
C GLU A 877 3.86 -6.77 26.48
N PHE A 878 4.44 -5.83 27.21
CA PHE A 878 5.80 -5.37 26.99
C PHE A 878 6.83 -6.47 27.23
N PHE A 879 6.73 -7.25 28.30
CA PHE A 879 7.63 -8.39 28.53
C PHE A 879 7.42 -9.50 27.50
N THR A 880 6.20 -9.73 27.02
CA THR A 880 5.91 -10.68 25.93
C THR A 880 6.56 -10.21 24.63
N ARG A 881 6.45 -8.91 24.32
CA ARG A 881 7.13 -8.29 23.17
C ARG A 881 8.65 -8.38 23.31
N ALA A 882 9.19 -8.19 24.52
CA ALA A 882 10.60 -8.38 24.81
C ALA A 882 11.03 -9.83 24.56
N ILE A 883 10.26 -10.81 25.03
CA ILE A 883 10.51 -12.24 24.79
C ILE A 883 10.47 -12.56 23.29
N ASP A 884 9.44 -12.12 22.55
CA ASP A 884 9.36 -12.33 21.10
C ASP A 884 10.53 -11.67 20.35
N SER A 885 10.91 -10.45 20.73
CA SER A 885 12.10 -9.78 20.18
C SER A 885 13.38 -10.58 20.46
N TYR A 886 13.54 -11.12 21.68
CA TYR A 886 14.67 -11.97 22.05
C TYR A 886 14.69 -13.29 21.27
N GLU A 887 13.54 -13.98 21.15
CA GLU A 887 13.42 -15.22 20.37
C GLU A 887 13.76 -15.00 18.89
N LYS A 888 13.37 -13.85 18.32
CA LYS A 888 13.72 -13.48 16.95
C LYS A 888 15.22 -13.17 16.79
N LEU A 889 15.86 -12.60 17.81
CA LEU A 889 17.32 -12.43 17.85
C LEU A 889 18.04 -13.79 17.94
N GLU A 890 17.66 -14.68 18.86
CA GLU A 890 18.24 -16.03 18.99
C GLU A 890 17.98 -16.91 17.75
N GLY A 891 16.79 -16.81 17.15
CA GLY A 891 16.44 -17.51 15.91
C GLY A 891 17.32 -17.09 14.73
N SER A 892 17.82 -15.84 14.74
CA SER A 892 18.76 -15.34 13.72
C SER A 892 20.21 -15.81 13.93
N GLU A 893 20.59 -16.18 15.16
CA GLU A 893 21.92 -16.75 15.49
C GLU A 893 22.05 -18.26 15.21
N LYS A 894 20.97 -18.96 14.83
CA LYS A 894 21.05 -20.39 14.42
C LYS A 894 21.71 -20.64 13.05
N ILE A 895 22.29 -19.61 12.41
CA ILE A 895 23.28 -19.77 11.33
C ILE A 895 24.60 -19.12 11.76
N LYS A 896 25.26 -19.69 12.77
CA LYS A 896 26.72 -19.73 12.90
C LYS A 896 27.09 -20.77 13.97
N LYS A 897 27.27 -22.00 13.50
CA LYS A 897 28.24 -22.93 14.08
C LYS A 897 29.47 -22.92 13.20
#